data_AF-A0A3M7MLV0-F1
#
_entry.id   AF-A0A3M7MLV0-F1
#
_cell.length_a   1.000
_cell.length_b   1.000
_cell.length_c   1.000
_cell.angle_alpha   90.00
_cell.angle_beta   90.00
_cell.angle_gamma   90.00
#
_symmetry.space_group_name_H-M   'P 1'
#
loop_
_entity.id
_entity.type
_entity.pdbx_description
1 polymer ?
#
loop_
_entity_poly.entity_id
_entity_poly.type
_entity_poly.pdbx_seq_one_letter_code
_entity_poly.pdbx_strand_id
1 'polypeptide(L)'
;MLGPEVARAQLRLLQQDYHDFNPPIVPTLPFPSAVTFAKQVSKALPCVFSAPALLPGTKNSDYPFKAVAWTANDLTSRVLAPVEVAVTPTGRADAIVSTSDHLPDSAQSVFLQPATSELTLSGLLQLLGSPTSRAPSSPVYYLQSQNSNLTGTPLAALMQDLPDTFSFASHVLGDPDARNIWIGNDRSVTSLHRDPYENLYLVLKGSKTFRLWPPADEGAMPTKLVSTGSYQYDASASPPFHIHLDQAAEKIPWIDLDPLDPEHERTLLAKGAKMRMVTVHQDMAAHIVANGTQSLPFKLNDPDLLHQDSYIHGQWVQAKSGRRFDVIDPGSDKVWASCPDNCAEDVDAAVQSSHTAFKDYSILNPRTRAQLLLKWHELITAAKADLATILTHENGKPLAESIGELDYSLGFTWWFAGEAERIQGSIAVPSAPNRRTFVIKQPIGVAAALVPWNFPIAMIMRKAGAALAAGCTMVVKPSPETPLTCLALAHLATKAGFAPGVFNVLTTSLENTPPLSEALCVHPLVKKITFTGSTRVGKLVAGLCAKNLKKCTLELGGNCPFIVFDDADLEEAATQFAALKWRNAGQACITANRLYVQSGVYDEFTRLLVEKTSKLKVGHGAVHGTTMGPVTTPRGLEKAEQQAADAVKQGAKLVLGTGKAHAKAKADEGSGLGKGVGGYFMDPTILTGMTQDMLMSREETFAPVAGIFKFETEEEAVKWANDTSMGLASYAFTKNVDRLWRMLENLEAGMIGLNTGNSSAAESPFGGIKESGYGKESGKDVAVREYLIEKTGTFTISGQY
;
A
#
# COMPACT_ATOMS: atom_id res chain seq x y z
N MET A 1 -37.26 30.09 -30.77
CA MET A 1 -38.55 29.41 -30.47
C MET A 1 -38.67 28.20 -31.38
N LEU A 2 -38.91 27.00 -30.84
CA LEU A 2 -39.34 25.82 -31.60
C LEU A 2 -40.37 25.08 -30.72
N GLY A 3 -41.47 24.63 -31.32
CA GLY A 3 -42.68 24.23 -30.60
C GLY A 3 -42.72 22.76 -30.12
N PRO A 4 -43.58 22.43 -29.14
CA PRO A 4 -43.69 21.10 -28.54
C PRO A 4 -44.27 20.00 -29.46
N GLU A 5 -44.57 20.31 -30.72
CA GLU A 5 -45.13 19.34 -31.68
C GLU A 5 -44.06 18.42 -32.28
N VAL A 6 -42.82 18.90 -32.44
CA VAL A 6 -41.70 18.09 -32.97
C VAL A 6 -41.42 16.87 -32.08
N ALA A 7 -41.51 17.04 -30.76
CA ALA A 7 -41.35 15.94 -29.79
C ALA A 7 -42.45 14.86 -29.89
N ARG A 8 -43.64 15.21 -30.38
CA ARG A 8 -44.76 14.26 -30.56
C ARG A 8 -44.63 13.43 -31.84
N ALA A 9 -43.86 13.88 -32.82
CA ALA A 9 -43.59 13.13 -34.05
C ALA A 9 -42.65 11.93 -33.80
N GLN A 10 -41.58 12.12 -33.02
CA GLN A 10 -40.60 11.06 -32.75
C GLN A 10 -41.16 9.91 -31.90
N LEU A 11 -42.09 10.17 -30.96
CA LEU A 11 -42.66 9.11 -30.13
C LEU A 11 -43.51 8.09 -30.91
N ARG A 12 -44.10 8.47 -32.05
CA ARG A 12 -44.97 7.58 -32.84
C ARG A 12 -44.22 6.59 -33.70
N LEU A 13 -42.96 6.87 -34.04
CA LEU A 13 -42.11 5.98 -34.83
C LEU A 13 -41.51 4.82 -34.02
N LEU A 14 -41.62 4.86 -32.69
CA LEU A 14 -41.13 3.81 -31.78
C LEU A 14 -42.21 2.80 -31.33
N GLN A 15 -43.42 2.87 -31.87
CA GLN A 15 -44.56 2.03 -31.47
C GLN A 15 -45.09 1.09 -32.56
N GLN A 16 -44.43 0.98 -33.73
CA GLN A 16 -44.90 0.10 -34.82
C GLN A 16 -44.17 -1.25 -34.90
N ASP A 17 -42.95 -1.39 -34.37
CA ASP A 17 -42.11 -2.59 -34.53
C ASP A 17 -42.22 -3.61 -33.36
N TYR A 18 -43.41 -3.77 -32.76
CA TYR A 18 -43.61 -4.66 -31.60
C TYR A 18 -44.80 -5.64 -31.71
N HIS A 19 -45.20 -5.97 -32.94
CA HIS A 19 -46.20 -7.01 -33.23
C HIS A 19 -45.71 -7.97 -34.32
N ASP A 20 -44.91 -8.97 -33.92
CA ASP A 20 -44.96 -10.34 -34.47
C ASP A 20 -43.94 -11.26 -33.76
N PHE A 21 -44.42 -12.15 -32.87
CA PHE A 21 -43.90 -13.51 -32.58
C PHE A 21 -44.73 -14.16 -31.46
N ASN A 22 -45.03 -15.47 -31.58
CA ASN A 22 -45.98 -16.17 -30.69
C ASN A 22 -45.63 -17.66 -30.49
N PRO A 23 -45.40 -18.16 -29.25
CA PRO A 23 -45.09 -19.57 -28.96
C PRO A 23 -46.26 -20.39 -28.34
N PRO A 24 -46.24 -21.75 -28.42
CA PRO A 24 -47.34 -22.64 -27.97
C PRO A 24 -47.25 -23.13 -26.50
N ILE A 25 -48.28 -23.85 -26.03
CA ILE A 25 -48.57 -24.21 -24.62
C ILE A 25 -48.80 -25.74 -24.44
N VAL A 26 -48.32 -26.35 -23.33
CA VAL A 26 -48.63 -27.73 -22.82
C VAL A 26 -48.38 -27.80 -21.27
N PRO A 27 -48.78 -28.85 -20.48
CA PRO A 27 -49.55 -28.66 -19.22
C PRO A 27 -48.99 -29.26 -17.88
N THR A 28 -49.45 -28.73 -16.72
CA THR A 28 -48.83 -28.95 -15.38
C THR A 28 -49.64 -29.66 -14.27
N LEU A 29 -48.90 -30.05 -13.21
CA LEU A 29 -49.33 -30.67 -11.94
C LEU A 29 -48.61 -30.02 -10.71
N PRO A 30 -48.99 -30.31 -9.44
CA PRO A 30 -49.18 -29.25 -8.42
C PRO A 30 -48.06 -29.00 -7.38
N PHE A 31 -48.31 -27.99 -6.54
CA PHE A 31 -47.37 -27.18 -5.76
C PHE A 31 -47.02 -27.55 -4.26
N PRO A 32 -47.33 -28.69 -3.63
CA PRO A 32 -47.17 -28.84 -2.16
C PRO A 32 -45.74 -28.87 -1.57
N SER A 33 -44.70 -29.18 -2.35
CA SER A 33 -43.38 -29.58 -1.80
C SER A 33 -42.45 -28.43 -1.40
N ALA A 34 -42.48 -27.31 -2.12
CA ALA A 34 -41.50 -26.22 -1.94
C ALA A 34 -41.61 -25.49 -0.59
N VAL A 35 -42.82 -25.33 -0.06
CA VAL A 35 -43.06 -24.60 1.21
C VAL A 35 -42.51 -25.36 2.42
N THR A 36 -42.51 -26.70 2.37
CA THR A 36 -41.94 -27.55 3.43
C THR A 36 -40.42 -27.45 3.48
N PHE A 37 -39.77 -27.46 2.30
CA PHE A 37 -38.33 -27.27 2.18
C PHE A 37 -37.88 -25.90 2.70
N ALA A 38 -38.55 -24.83 2.27
CA ALA A 38 -38.26 -23.46 2.74
C ALA A 38 -38.33 -23.32 4.26
N LYS A 39 -39.33 -23.95 4.91
CA LYS A 39 -39.50 -23.95 6.38
C LYS A 39 -38.45 -24.76 7.14
N GLN A 40 -37.73 -25.68 6.50
CA GLN A 40 -36.60 -26.39 7.11
C GLN A 40 -35.30 -25.59 6.95
N VAL A 41 -35.06 -25.00 5.77
CA VAL A 41 -33.88 -24.16 5.52
C VAL A 41 -33.87 -22.89 6.37
N SER A 42 -35.03 -22.27 6.60
CA SER A 42 -35.16 -21.02 7.38
C SER A 42 -34.86 -21.13 8.89
N LYS A 43 -34.41 -22.29 9.38
CA LYS A 43 -33.93 -22.47 10.76
C LYS A 43 -32.41 -22.34 10.93
N ALA A 44 -31.64 -22.24 9.85
CA ALA A 44 -30.17 -22.29 9.90
C ALA A 44 -29.47 -20.92 9.89
N LEU A 45 -29.98 -19.92 9.15
CA LEU A 45 -29.34 -18.60 8.98
C LEU A 45 -30.36 -17.46 8.88
N PRO A 46 -30.11 -16.28 9.49
CA PRO A 46 -31.01 -15.13 9.43
C PRO A 46 -30.68 -14.18 8.27
N CYS A 47 -31.43 -14.25 7.17
CA CYS A 47 -31.42 -13.25 6.10
C CYS A 47 -32.86 -12.88 5.71
N VAL A 48 -33.14 -11.57 5.62
CA VAL A 48 -34.46 -11.05 5.27
C VAL A 48 -34.55 -10.83 3.76
N PHE A 49 -35.50 -11.50 3.11
CA PHE A 49 -35.90 -11.20 1.73
C PHE A 49 -37.26 -10.51 1.70
N SER A 50 -37.32 -9.29 1.19
CA SER A 50 -38.57 -8.61 0.85
C SER A 50 -39.02 -9.02 -0.56
N ALA A 51 -40.01 -9.90 -0.65
CA ALA A 51 -40.65 -10.24 -1.92
C ALA A 51 -41.59 -9.11 -2.38
N PRO A 52 -41.59 -8.71 -3.67
CA PRO A 52 -42.63 -7.85 -4.23
C PRO A 52 -44.01 -8.51 -4.12
N ALA A 53 -45.05 -7.72 -3.89
CA ALA A 53 -46.42 -8.22 -3.77
C ALA A 53 -46.94 -8.74 -5.13
N LEU A 54 -47.13 -10.06 -5.24
CA LEU A 54 -47.86 -10.67 -6.36
C LEU A 54 -49.37 -10.73 -6.05
N LEU A 55 -50.16 -10.40 -7.06
CA LEU A 55 -51.62 -10.26 -6.96
C LEU A 55 -52.32 -11.62 -6.78
N PRO A 56 -53.45 -11.68 -6.03
CA PRO A 56 -54.22 -12.90 -5.88
C PRO A 56 -54.96 -13.27 -7.18
N GLY A 57 -54.50 -14.30 -7.90
CA GLY A 57 -55.29 -14.89 -8.98
C GLY A 57 -54.54 -15.77 -9.99
N THR A 58 -53.25 -15.54 -10.24
CA THR A 58 -52.52 -16.26 -11.29
C THR A 58 -52.10 -17.66 -10.85
N LYS A 59 -52.69 -18.68 -11.48
CA LYS A 59 -52.29 -20.08 -11.29
C LYS A 59 -50.96 -20.37 -11.99
N ASN A 60 -50.15 -21.20 -11.34
CA ASN A 60 -49.14 -22.05 -11.98
C ASN A 60 -49.78 -22.90 -13.11
N SER A 61 -49.09 -23.27 -14.19
CA SER A 61 -47.65 -23.13 -14.53
C SER A 61 -47.43 -23.49 -16.01
N ASP A 62 -46.18 -23.49 -16.52
CA ASP A 62 -45.58 -24.58 -17.32
C ASP A 62 -44.22 -24.20 -17.95
N TYR A 63 -43.15 -24.96 -17.64
CA TYR A 63 -42.01 -25.27 -18.52
C TYR A 63 -41.14 -26.36 -17.85
N PRO A 64 -40.70 -27.42 -18.55
CA PRO A 64 -40.11 -28.59 -17.89
C PRO A 64 -38.57 -28.54 -17.76
N PHE A 65 -38.07 -28.57 -16.52
CA PHE A 65 -36.68 -28.97 -16.22
C PHE A 65 -36.64 -30.38 -15.63
N LYS A 66 -35.80 -31.26 -16.18
CA LYS A 66 -35.53 -32.58 -15.61
C LYS A 66 -34.68 -32.44 -14.34
N ALA A 67 -35.27 -32.68 -13.18
CA ALA A 67 -34.50 -32.95 -11.98
C ALA A 67 -33.87 -34.35 -12.08
N VAL A 68 -32.53 -34.43 -12.14
CA VAL A 68 -31.80 -35.68 -11.90
C VAL A 68 -31.76 -35.88 -10.39
N ALA A 69 -32.57 -36.82 -9.89
CA ALA A 69 -32.59 -37.16 -8.47
C ALA A 69 -31.34 -37.98 -8.11
N TRP A 70 -30.41 -37.39 -7.36
CA TRP A 70 -29.34 -38.13 -6.70
C TRP A 70 -29.93 -38.85 -5.50
N THR A 71 -29.67 -40.16 -5.38
CA THR A 71 -30.17 -40.95 -4.26
C THR A 71 -29.18 -40.93 -3.10
N ALA A 72 -29.62 -41.29 -1.89
CA ALA A 72 -28.74 -41.30 -0.72
C ALA A 72 -27.53 -42.27 -0.83
N ASN A 73 -27.53 -43.16 -1.83
CA ASN A 73 -26.43 -44.10 -2.10
C ASN A 73 -25.26 -43.49 -2.91
N ASP A 74 -25.36 -42.27 -3.43
CA ASP A 74 -24.21 -41.58 -4.05
C ASP A 74 -23.33 -40.87 -3.01
N LEU A 75 -23.84 -40.65 -1.79
CA LEU A 75 -23.13 -40.01 -0.68
C LEU A 75 -22.28 -41.00 0.16
N THR A 76 -22.55 -42.29 0.11
CA THR A 76 -21.83 -43.33 0.88
C THR A 76 -20.41 -43.63 0.37
N SER A 77 -19.88 -42.84 -0.56
CA SER A 77 -18.45 -42.85 -0.93
C SER A 77 -17.57 -41.98 -0.01
N ARG A 78 -18.14 -41.15 0.87
CA ARG A 78 -17.41 -40.39 1.90
C ARG A 78 -18.23 -40.27 3.19
N VAL A 79 -17.70 -40.83 4.30
CA VAL A 79 -18.19 -40.68 5.71
C VAL A 79 -19.53 -41.40 5.98
N LEU A 80 -19.70 -42.32 6.97
CA LEU A 80 -18.84 -42.92 8.01
C LEU A 80 -19.53 -44.21 8.55
N ALA A 81 -18.78 -45.28 8.90
CA ALA A 81 -19.15 -46.34 9.86
C ALA A 81 -17.91 -47.26 10.15
N PRO A 82 -17.91 -48.17 11.16
CA PRO A 82 -17.37 -47.89 12.50
C PRO A 82 -16.32 -48.93 12.98
N VAL A 83 -15.74 -48.74 14.18
CA VAL A 83 -15.52 -49.81 15.20
C VAL A 83 -15.01 -49.25 16.54
N GLU A 84 -15.59 -49.82 17.60
CA GLU A 84 -15.30 -49.92 19.05
C GLU A 84 -14.11 -49.21 19.74
N VAL A 85 -14.36 -48.80 21.00
CA VAL A 85 -13.37 -48.36 22.00
C VAL A 85 -13.65 -49.10 23.32
N ALA A 86 -12.64 -49.76 23.89
CA ALA A 86 -12.75 -50.41 25.19
C ALA A 86 -12.51 -49.40 26.32
N VAL A 87 -13.51 -49.17 27.17
CA VAL A 87 -13.44 -48.26 28.33
C VAL A 87 -13.20 -49.07 29.61
N THR A 88 -12.09 -48.81 30.29
CA THR A 88 -11.84 -49.36 31.64
C THR A 88 -12.74 -48.66 32.67
N PRO A 89 -13.03 -49.27 33.85
CA PRO A 89 -13.99 -48.72 34.83
C PRO A 89 -13.67 -47.34 35.44
N THR A 90 -12.58 -46.68 35.03
CA THR A 90 -12.12 -45.37 35.53
C THR A 90 -12.07 -44.27 34.46
N GLY A 91 -12.44 -44.55 33.20
CA GLY A 91 -12.85 -43.52 32.24
C GLY A 91 -11.73 -42.62 31.67
N ARG A 92 -10.56 -43.18 31.32
CA ARG A 92 -9.55 -42.52 30.46
C ARG A 92 -9.13 -43.43 29.31
N ALA A 93 -8.67 -42.81 28.23
CA ALA A 93 -8.00 -43.45 27.11
C ALA A 93 -6.66 -42.73 26.86
N ASP A 94 -5.57 -43.40 27.22
CA ASP A 94 -4.20 -42.97 26.93
C ASP A 94 -3.72 -43.59 25.59
N ALA A 95 -2.48 -43.33 25.19
CA ALA A 95 -2.07 -43.28 23.77
C ALA A 95 -1.94 -44.61 22.98
N ILE A 96 -1.92 -44.42 21.66
CA ILE A 96 -1.93 -45.39 20.54
C ILE A 96 -0.76 -46.39 20.57
N VAL A 97 -1.01 -47.62 20.11
CA VAL A 97 0.03 -48.48 19.48
C VAL A 97 -0.52 -49.13 18.20
N SER A 98 0.37 -49.27 17.21
CA SER A 98 0.14 -49.98 15.95
C SER A 98 0.91 -51.30 15.98
N THR A 99 0.24 -52.42 15.66
CA THR A 99 0.90 -53.68 15.30
C THR A 99 0.15 -54.33 14.14
N SER A 100 0.82 -54.46 13.00
CA SER A 100 0.66 -55.61 12.11
C SER A 100 1.15 -56.87 12.87
N ASP A 101 1.01 -58.11 12.41
CA ASP A 101 1.07 -58.64 11.05
C ASP A 101 0.25 -59.92 10.92
N HIS A 102 0.13 -60.40 9.67
CA HIS A 102 0.06 -61.83 9.42
C HIS A 102 1.46 -62.49 9.57
N LEU A 103 2.15 -62.16 10.68
CA LEU A 103 3.49 -62.55 11.18
C LEU A 103 4.72 -62.23 10.31
N PRO A 104 5.95 -62.14 10.89
CA PRO A 104 6.34 -62.19 12.32
C PRO A 104 7.04 -60.88 12.80
N ASP A 105 7.22 -60.60 14.10
CA ASP A 105 6.88 -61.33 15.32
C ASP A 105 6.75 -60.37 16.52
N SER A 106 6.17 -60.85 17.62
CA SER A 106 6.05 -60.19 18.93
C SER A 106 5.31 -58.83 19.00
N ALA A 107 4.12 -58.89 19.62
CA ALA A 107 3.49 -57.77 20.34
C ALA A 107 4.48 -57.17 21.39
N GLN A 108 4.27 -55.99 21.99
CA GLN A 108 3.06 -55.53 22.70
C GLN A 108 2.95 -54.01 22.82
N SER A 109 1.72 -53.56 23.12
CA SER A 109 1.38 -52.18 23.47
C SER A 109 1.52 -51.90 24.97
N VAL A 110 2.43 -51.00 25.38
CA VAL A 110 2.43 -50.41 26.74
C VAL A 110 2.93 -48.95 26.72
N PHE A 111 2.14 -48.04 27.26
CA PHE A 111 2.56 -46.73 27.80
C PHE A 111 2.37 -46.76 29.32
N LEU A 112 3.29 -46.19 30.11
CA LEU A 112 3.04 -45.78 31.51
C LEU A 112 4.18 -44.91 32.08
N GLN A 113 3.82 -43.92 32.91
CA GLN A 113 4.69 -43.23 33.87
C GLN A 113 3.93 -43.02 35.18
N PRO A 114 4.59 -43.19 36.33
CA PRO A 114 4.43 -42.23 37.42
C PRO A 114 5.75 -41.86 38.13
N ALA A 115 5.70 -40.82 38.95
CA ALA A 115 6.87 -40.17 39.57
C ALA A 115 7.36 -40.83 40.88
N THR A 116 8.63 -40.57 41.25
CA THR A 116 9.03 -39.80 42.48
C THR A 116 10.56 -39.71 42.61
N SER A 117 11.11 -38.50 42.73
CA SER A 117 12.32 -38.17 43.52
C SER A 117 12.70 -36.68 43.35
N GLU A 118 13.55 -36.16 44.23
CA GLU A 118 14.06 -34.78 44.20
C GLU A 118 15.13 -34.60 43.11
N LEU A 119 15.08 -33.47 42.37
CA LEU A 119 16.01 -33.19 41.28
C LEU A 119 17.27 -32.46 41.79
N THR A 120 18.44 -33.07 41.56
CA THR A 120 19.75 -32.47 41.81
C THR A 120 20.09 -31.41 40.74
N LEU A 121 21.24 -30.72 40.86
CA LEU A 121 21.66 -29.71 39.88
C LEU A 121 21.79 -30.27 38.45
N SER A 122 22.23 -31.52 38.28
CA SER A 122 22.20 -32.21 36.97
C SER A 122 20.78 -32.44 36.46
N GLY A 123 19.81 -32.64 37.35
CA GLY A 123 18.39 -32.70 37.02
C GLY A 123 17.83 -31.34 36.56
N LEU A 124 18.29 -30.23 37.17
CA LEU A 124 17.98 -28.88 36.70
C LEU A 124 18.57 -28.62 35.29
N LEU A 125 19.78 -29.10 35.03
CA LEU A 125 20.42 -29.01 33.71
C LEU A 125 19.75 -29.91 32.65
N GLN A 126 19.17 -31.05 33.04
CA GLN A 126 18.32 -31.85 32.15
C GLN A 126 16.94 -31.21 31.90
N LEU A 127 16.37 -30.50 32.88
CA LEU A 127 15.17 -29.65 32.70
C LEU A 127 15.42 -28.49 31.71
N LEU A 128 16.65 -28.00 31.62
CA LEU A 128 17.11 -26.99 30.65
C LEU A 128 17.52 -27.57 29.29
N GLY A 129 17.14 -28.83 29.00
CA GLY A 129 17.72 -29.71 28.00
C GLY A 129 17.76 -29.23 26.53
N SER A 130 18.27 -30.13 25.67
CA SER A 130 18.52 -29.92 24.24
C SER A 130 17.49 -29.01 23.56
N PRO A 131 17.89 -28.02 22.74
CA PRO A 131 17.07 -26.85 22.37
C PRO A 131 15.74 -27.14 21.66
N THR A 132 15.44 -28.40 21.33
CA THR A 132 14.16 -28.86 20.78
C THR A 132 13.00 -28.96 21.79
N SER A 133 13.20 -28.70 23.10
CA SER A 133 12.14 -28.83 24.12
C SER A 133 11.77 -27.55 24.88
N ARG A 134 12.33 -26.37 24.56
CA ARG A 134 11.96 -25.11 25.22
C ARG A 134 10.63 -24.56 24.68
N ALA A 135 9.69 -24.27 25.59
CA ALA A 135 8.50 -23.48 25.27
C ALA A 135 8.89 -22.01 24.96
N PRO A 136 8.19 -21.30 24.05
CA PRO A 136 8.64 -20.02 23.48
C PRO A 136 8.47 -18.80 24.40
N SER A 137 8.35 -18.99 25.71
CA SER A 137 8.04 -17.92 26.68
C SER A 137 8.90 -17.94 27.95
N SER A 138 10.03 -18.66 27.93
CA SER A 138 10.99 -18.66 29.04
C SER A 138 11.98 -17.48 28.92
N PRO A 139 12.17 -16.64 29.97
CA PRO A 139 13.08 -15.50 29.90
C PRO A 139 14.55 -15.94 29.83
N VAL A 140 15.35 -15.16 29.12
CA VAL A 140 16.82 -15.31 29.03
C VAL A 140 17.49 -14.15 29.75
N TYR A 141 18.53 -14.44 30.54
CA TYR A 141 19.28 -13.45 31.31
C TYR A 141 20.68 -13.30 30.73
N TYR A 142 21.18 -12.07 30.69
CA TYR A 142 22.54 -11.73 30.25
C TYR A 142 23.19 -10.77 31.25
N LEU A 143 24.50 -10.94 31.48
CA LEU A 143 25.31 -10.09 32.36
C LEU A 143 26.39 -9.39 31.54
N GLN A 144 26.54 -8.08 31.71
CA GLN A 144 27.55 -7.28 31.02
C GLN A 144 28.65 -6.82 31.99
N SER A 145 29.89 -7.21 31.71
CA SER A 145 31.07 -6.72 32.44
C SER A 145 31.59 -5.41 31.84
N GLN A 146 31.89 -4.43 32.68
CA GLN A 146 32.59 -3.20 32.29
C GLN A 146 34.03 -3.22 32.80
N ASN A 147 34.97 -3.69 31.97
CA ASN A 147 36.38 -3.32 32.08
C ASN A 147 37.13 -3.58 30.77
N SER A 148 37.60 -2.50 30.15
CA SER A 148 38.47 -2.53 28.98
C SER A 148 39.93 -2.63 29.40
N ASN A 149 40.53 -3.82 29.30
CA ASN A 149 41.95 -4.10 28.97
C ASN A 149 42.38 -5.49 29.49
N LEU A 150 42.40 -6.50 28.61
CA LEU A 150 43.11 -7.77 28.82
C LEU A 150 43.87 -8.12 27.53
N THR A 151 45.17 -7.85 27.53
CA THR A 151 46.07 -8.11 26.40
C THR A 151 47.41 -8.64 26.89
N GLY A 152 47.99 -9.62 26.18
CA GLY A 152 49.28 -10.22 26.53
C GLY A 152 49.14 -11.48 27.39
N THR A 153 50.00 -11.62 28.40
CA THR A 153 50.25 -12.86 29.16
C THR A 153 49.02 -13.61 29.67
N PRO A 154 47.91 -12.98 30.13
CA PRO A 154 46.73 -13.72 30.60
C PRO A 154 46.12 -14.69 29.58
N LEU A 155 46.21 -14.38 28.28
CA LEU A 155 45.67 -15.27 27.23
C LEU A 155 46.54 -16.54 27.04
N ALA A 156 47.85 -16.45 27.30
CA ALA A 156 48.77 -17.57 27.13
C ALA A 156 48.62 -18.63 28.23
N ALA A 157 48.20 -18.23 29.44
CA ALA A 157 47.89 -19.17 30.52
C ALA A 157 46.65 -20.03 30.20
N LEU A 158 45.64 -19.43 29.55
CA LEU A 158 44.37 -20.10 29.21
C LEU A 158 44.51 -21.22 28.15
N MET A 159 45.69 -21.37 27.53
CA MET A 159 45.92 -22.30 26.40
C MET A 159 46.75 -23.55 26.76
N GLN A 160 47.05 -23.78 28.05
CA GLN A 160 47.88 -24.92 28.47
C GLN A 160 47.08 -26.18 28.89
N ASP A 161 45.76 -26.07 29.10
CA ASP A 161 44.96 -27.09 29.80
C ASP A 161 44.02 -27.94 28.91
N LEU A 162 44.31 -28.13 27.61
CA LEU A 162 43.53 -29.03 26.73
C LEU A 162 44.41 -30.00 25.90
N PRO A 163 44.03 -31.29 25.71
CA PRO A 163 44.95 -32.34 25.28
C PRO A 163 44.89 -32.72 23.78
N ASP A 164 45.98 -33.32 23.26
CA ASP A 164 46.16 -33.71 21.86
C ASP A 164 45.37 -34.96 21.41
N THR A 165 44.86 -34.98 20.16
CA THR A 165 44.87 -36.17 19.24
C THR A 165 44.33 -35.90 17.80
N PHE A 166 44.85 -36.66 16.80
CA PHE A 166 44.43 -36.86 15.37
C PHE A 166 44.87 -35.87 14.24
N SER A 167 45.01 -36.37 12.99
CA SER A 167 45.85 -35.76 11.90
C SER A 167 45.72 -36.33 10.43
N PHE A 168 46.33 -35.64 9.43
CA PHE A 168 46.61 -35.98 7.98
C PHE A 168 45.43 -35.96 6.94
N ALA A 169 45.56 -35.98 5.58
CA ALA A 169 46.65 -36.26 4.59
C ALA A 169 46.60 -35.36 3.28
N SER A 170 47.18 -35.74 2.11
CA SER A 170 47.34 -34.85 0.89
C SER A 170 47.63 -35.50 -0.51
N HIS A 171 47.78 -34.68 -1.59
CA HIS A 171 48.15 -34.89 -3.06
C HIS A 171 46.97 -34.92 -4.10
N VAL A 172 47.06 -34.58 -5.41
CA VAL A 172 48.11 -34.60 -6.50
C VAL A 172 48.08 -33.31 -7.43
N LEU A 173 48.90 -33.22 -8.50
CA LEU A 173 49.31 -32.03 -9.32
C LEU A 173 48.71 -31.91 -10.77
N GLY A 174 48.80 -30.70 -11.38
CA GLY A 174 48.78 -30.47 -12.85
C GLY A 174 48.56 -29.01 -13.32
N ASP A 175 49.45 -28.46 -14.17
CA ASP A 175 49.44 -27.08 -14.74
C ASP A 175 50.19 -27.09 -16.11
N PRO A 176 49.71 -26.42 -17.19
CA PRO A 176 50.25 -25.08 -17.55
C PRO A 176 49.32 -24.16 -18.38
N ASP A 177 48.97 -22.95 -17.89
CA ASP A 177 49.28 -21.68 -18.61
C ASP A 177 48.89 -20.39 -17.86
N ALA A 178 49.76 -19.38 -17.95
CA ALA A 178 49.57 -17.93 -17.74
C ALA A 178 48.68 -17.36 -16.60
N ARG A 179 49.14 -16.47 -15.70
CA ARG A 179 50.45 -15.76 -15.54
C ARG A 179 50.66 -15.34 -14.08
N ASN A 180 51.92 -15.32 -13.66
CA ASN A 180 52.35 -15.02 -12.29
C ASN A 180 52.19 -13.55 -11.86
N ILE A 181 51.75 -13.34 -10.62
CA ILE A 181 52.48 -12.50 -9.65
C ILE A 181 52.67 -13.35 -8.38
N TRP A 182 53.88 -13.33 -7.80
CA TRP A 182 54.26 -14.18 -6.66
C TRP A 182 54.31 -13.43 -5.32
N ILE A 183 54.48 -14.21 -4.25
CA ILE A 183 54.16 -13.88 -2.86
C ILE A 183 55.27 -13.09 -2.14
N GLY A 184 54.90 -12.09 -1.35
CA GLY A 184 55.66 -11.62 -0.19
C GLY A 184 55.18 -12.35 1.08
N ASN A 185 56.11 -12.78 1.94
CA ASN A 185 55.89 -13.85 2.93
C ASN A 185 54.68 -13.72 3.89
N ASP A 186 54.13 -14.90 4.21
CA ASP A 186 53.10 -15.22 5.21
C ASP A 186 51.73 -14.51 5.10
N ARG A 187 50.75 -15.22 4.51
CA ARG A 187 49.62 -15.80 5.26
C ARG A 187 48.85 -16.79 4.39
N SER A 188 48.53 -17.96 4.95
CA SER A 188 47.77 -18.99 4.27
C SER A 188 46.27 -18.69 4.20
N VAL A 189 45.64 -19.20 3.14
CA VAL A 189 44.22 -19.60 3.19
C VAL A 189 44.13 -20.76 4.17
N THR A 190 43.27 -20.66 5.18
CA THR A 190 43.10 -21.69 6.21
C THR A 190 41.85 -22.55 6.00
N SER A 191 40.82 -22.02 5.34
CA SER A 191 39.66 -22.82 4.91
C SER A 191 38.88 -22.16 3.76
N LEU A 192 38.15 -23.01 3.04
CA LEU A 192 37.09 -22.66 2.11
C LEU A 192 35.79 -23.22 2.70
N HIS A 193 34.79 -22.37 2.95
CA HIS A 193 33.50 -22.82 3.49
C HIS A 193 32.39 -22.64 2.48
N ARG A 194 31.38 -23.51 2.59
CA ARG A 194 30.10 -23.40 1.88
C ARG A 194 28.96 -23.46 2.89
N ASP A 195 28.01 -22.53 2.80
CA ASP A 195 26.81 -22.53 3.65
C ASP A 195 25.66 -23.34 3.01
N PRO A 196 24.56 -23.63 3.73
CA PRO A 196 23.41 -24.37 3.18
C PRO A 196 22.68 -23.68 2.01
N TYR A 197 23.13 -22.49 1.59
CA TYR A 197 22.61 -21.72 0.46
C TYR A 197 23.68 -21.55 -0.64
N GLU A 198 24.62 -22.51 -0.74
CA GLU A 198 25.62 -22.67 -1.82
C GLU A 198 26.71 -21.57 -1.93
N ASN A 199 26.72 -20.56 -1.05
CA ASN A 199 27.69 -19.46 -1.07
C ASN A 199 29.10 -19.91 -0.68
N LEU A 200 30.14 -19.33 -1.31
CA LEU A 200 31.53 -19.72 -1.10
C LEU A 200 32.32 -18.65 -0.34
N TYR A 201 33.03 -19.03 0.72
CA TYR A 201 33.78 -18.12 1.59
C TYR A 201 35.25 -18.53 1.72
N LEU A 202 36.17 -17.59 1.50
CA LEU A 202 37.61 -17.78 1.69
C LEU A 202 38.07 -17.17 3.02
N VAL A 203 38.76 -17.96 3.84
CA VAL A 203 39.32 -17.52 5.12
C VAL A 203 40.84 -17.38 5.01
N LEU A 204 41.35 -16.16 5.13
CA LEU A 204 42.78 -15.86 5.26
C LEU A 204 43.14 -15.64 6.73
N LYS A 205 44.31 -16.11 7.14
CA LYS A 205 44.74 -16.12 8.55
C LYS A 205 44.84 -14.71 9.16
N GLY A 206 43.96 -14.42 10.13
CA GLY A 206 44.02 -13.22 10.98
C GLY A 206 43.39 -11.95 10.39
N SER A 207 42.25 -12.05 9.70
CA SER A 207 41.37 -10.92 9.35
C SER A 207 39.91 -11.37 9.18
N LYS A 208 38.98 -10.42 9.13
CA LYS A 208 37.52 -10.68 9.04
C LYS A 208 37.17 -11.44 7.75
N THR A 209 36.17 -12.33 7.84
CA THR A 209 35.65 -13.11 6.71
C THR A 209 35.11 -12.21 5.60
N PHE A 210 35.44 -12.51 4.34
CA PHE A 210 34.87 -11.87 3.16
C PHE A 210 33.81 -12.77 2.52
N ARG A 211 32.67 -12.20 2.15
CA ARG A 211 31.63 -12.85 1.34
C ARG A 211 31.99 -12.66 -0.13
N LEU A 212 32.16 -13.76 -0.87
CA LEU A 212 32.20 -13.73 -2.33
C LEU A 212 30.80 -14.07 -2.85
N TRP A 213 30.31 -13.27 -3.79
CA TRP A 213 29.10 -13.58 -4.57
C TRP A 213 29.51 -13.71 -6.04
N PRO A 214 29.04 -14.74 -6.77
CA PRO A 214 29.52 -15.05 -8.12
C PRO A 214 28.98 -14.08 -9.21
N PRO A 215 29.60 -14.05 -10.41
CA PRO A 215 29.43 -12.95 -11.37
C PRO A 215 28.59 -13.27 -12.62
N ALA A 216 28.02 -12.22 -13.21
CA ALA A 216 27.83 -11.96 -14.66
C ALA A 216 27.14 -10.57 -14.80
N ASP A 217 27.61 -9.58 -15.57
CA ASP A 217 28.82 -9.47 -16.39
C ASP A 217 29.41 -8.03 -16.37
N GLU A 218 30.68 -7.93 -16.73
CA GLU A 218 31.48 -6.77 -17.22
C GLU A 218 31.14 -5.30 -16.80
N GLY A 219 32.11 -4.63 -16.16
CA GLY A 219 32.50 -3.26 -16.57
C GLY A 219 32.73 -2.16 -15.52
N ALA A 220 33.96 -1.64 -15.48
CA ALA A 220 34.38 -0.28 -15.07
C ALA A 220 34.27 0.22 -13.59
N MET A 221 35.45 0.31 -12.95
CA MET A 221 35.84 1.25 -11.86
C MET A 221 35.95 2.72 -12.40
N PRO A 222 35.87 3.82 -11.60
CA PRO A 222 36.96 4.20 -10.66
C PRO A 222 36.66 5.07 -9.41
N THR A 223 37.74 5.27 -8.65
CA THR A 223 37.98 5.77 -7.28
C THR A 223 37.81 7.28 -6.93
N LYS A 224 37.54 7.55 -5.63
CA LYS A 224 38.22 8.49 -4.66
C LYS A 224 37.58 8.37 -3.24
N LEU A 225 38.05 8.79 -2.05
CA LEU A 225 39.20 9.55 -1.44
C LEU A 225 38.75 10.83 -0.66
N VAL A 226 39.56 11.28 0.32
CA VAL A 226 39.36 12.43 1.28
C VAL A 226 38.41 12.12 2.47
N SER A 227 38.50 12.75 3.66
CA SER A 227 39.53 12.79 4.74
C SER A 227 38.97 13.64 5.91
N THR A 228 39.32 13.38 7.18
CA THR A 228 38.63 13.95 8.37
C THR A 228 39.32 15.15 9.05
N GLY A 229 38.58 15.83 9.93
CA GLY A 229 39.04 16.88 10.87
C GLY A 229 38.17 16.92 12.13
N SER A 230 38.67 17.51 13.24
CA SER A 230 38.16 17.26 14.60
C SER A 230 38.09 18.51 15.50
N TYR A 231 37.15 18.54 16.46
CA TYR A 231 37.13 19.52 17.57
C TYR A 231 36.64 18.90 18.89
N GLN A 232 37.00 19.52 20.02
CA GLN A 232 36.55 19.18 21.39
C GLN A 232 35.82 20.38 22.02
N TYR A 233 34.99 20.13 23.04
CA TYR A 233 34.57 21.16 24.01
C TYR A 233 34.32 20.56 25.41
N ASP A 234 34.34 21.41 26.44
CA ASP A 234 34.29 21.07 27.87
C ASP A 234 32.90 21.34 28.49
N ALA A 235 32.54 20.65 29.57
CA ALA A 235 31.16 20.53 30.05
C ALA A 235 30.96 21.01 31.50
N SER A 236 30.50 22.25 31.67
CA SER A 236 30.27 22.85 33.02
C SER A 236 29.01 23.73 33.16
N ALA A 237 27.97 23.52 32.34
CA ALA A 237 26.60 23.98 32.64
C ALA A 237 25.53 23.14 31.90
N SER A 238 24.36 22.97 32.52
CA SER A 238 23.13 22.46 31.89
C SER A 238 22.05 23.56 31.88
N PRO A 239 20.98 23.49 31.05
CA PRO A 239 20.70 22.62 29.89
C PRO A 239 20.43 23.47 28.61
N PRO A 240 19.81 22.94 27.52
CA PRO A 240 19.78 21.58 26.99
C PRO A 240 20.69 21.50 25.73
N PHE A 241 20.51 20.49 24.86
CA PHE A 241 20.37 20.58 23.38
C PHE A 241 20.68 19.24 22.68
N HIS A 242 20.16 19.14 21.46
CA HIS A 242 20.09 17.98 20.56
C HIS A 242 21.44 17.29 20.28
N ILE A 243 21.43 15.96 20.18
CA ILE A 243 22.50 15.19 19.52
C ILE A 243 22.09 14.94 18.07
N HIS A 244 22.84 15.54 17.13
CA HIS A 244 22.94 14.99 15.78
C HIS A 244 23.74 13.69 15.84
N LEU A 245 23.24 12.61 15.22
CA LEU A 245 24.01 11.39 15.01
C LEU A 245 24.99 11.59 13.84
N ASP A 246 26.21 12.00 14.16
CA ASP A 246 27.34 12.01 13.22
C ASP A 246 28.07 10.64 13.20
N GLN A 247 28.79 10.36 12.12
CA GLN A 247 29.21 9.01 11.75
C GLN A 247 30.52 8.54 12.41
N ALA A 248 30.51 8.18 13.69
CA ALA A 248 31.52 7.29 14.28
C ALA A 248 31.05 6.60 15.57
N ALA A 249 30.80 5.28 15.51
CA ALA A 249 30.66 4.43 16.70
C ALA A 249 31.25 3.04 16.43
N GLU A 250 32.21 2.62 17.26
CA GLU A 250 32.87 1.32 17.14
C GLU A 250 31.98 0.19 17.69
N LYS A 251 32.14 -1.02 17.14
CA LYS A 251 31.33 -2.18 17.54
C LYS A 251 31.87 -2.81 18.83
N ILE A 252 31.14 -2.62 19.93
CA ILE A 252 31.36 -3.34 21.20
C ILE A 252 31.02 -4.83 20.99
N PRO A 253 31.90 -5.77 21.36
CA PRO A 253 31.59 -7.20 21.37
C PRO A 253 30.80 -7.59 22.63
N TRP A 254 29.93 -8.60 22.50
CA TRP A 254 29.29 -9.25 23.64
C TRP A 254 30.21 -10.35 24.19
N ILE A 255 30.08 -10.66 25.48
CA ILE A 255 30.82 -11.72 26.18
C ILE A 255 29.79 -12.61 26.87
N ASP A 256 30.00 -13.93 26.79
CA ASP A 256 29.19 -14.95 27.47
C ASP A 256 29.85 -15.40 28.78
N LEU A 257 29.09 -15.94 29.73
CA LEU A 257 29.61 -16.36 31.05
C LEU A 257 29.20 -17.79 31.38
N ASP A 258 30.18 -18.62 31.73
CA ASP A 258 29.93 -19.98 32.23
C ASP A 258 29.39 -19.93 33.68
N PRO A 259 28.22 -20.54 33.98
CA PRO A 259 27.65 -20.53 35.33
C PRO A 259 28.33 -21.45 36.36
N LEU A 260 29.38 -22.22 36.00
CA LEU A 260 29.81 -23.39 36.77
C LEU A 260 31.09 -23.26 37.63
N ASP A 261 31.67 -22.05 37.77
CA ASP A 261 32.82 -21.81 38.68
C ASP A 261 32.45 -20.95 39.93
N PRO A 262 32.39 -21.54 41.14
CA PRO A 262 32.09 -20.83 42.39
C PRO A 262 33.18 -19.87 42.91
N GLU A 263 34.44 -19.90 42.43
CA GLU A 263 35.47 -18.94 42.89
C GLU A 263 35.42 -17.60 42.13
N HIS A 264 34.96 -17.60 40.88
CA HIS A 264 34.81 -16.37 40.09
C HIS A 264 33.79 -15.38 40.68
N GLU A 265 32.67 -15.87 41.20
CA GLU A 265 31.59 -15.00 41.73
C GLU A 265 32.05 -14.16 42.93
N ARG A 266 32.85 -14.75 43.84
CA ARG A 266 33.40 -14.04 45.01
C ARG A 266 34.39 -12.95 44.63
N THR A 267 35.14 -13.14 43.54
CA THR A 267 36.20 -12.23 43.11
C THR A 267 35.66 -10.92 42.52
N LEU A 268 34.46 -10.95 41.93
CA LEU A 268 33.80 -9.77 41.34
C LEU A 268 33.19 -8.84 42.39
N LEU A 269 32.53 -9.40 43.41
CA LEU A 269 31.92 -8.62 44.50
C LEU A 269 32.96 -7.82 45.30
N ALA A 270 34.19 -8.32 45.42
CA ALA A 270 35.29 -7.66 46.11
C ALA A 270 35.84 -6.39 45.41
N LYS A 271 35.40 -6.08 44.17
CA LYS A 271 35.95 -4.98 43.35
C LYS A 271 34.94 -3.86 43.01
N GLY A 272 33.84 -3.76 43.75
CA GLY A 272 33.02 -2.54 43.82
C GLY A 272 32.16 -2.21 42.59
N ALA A 273 31.91 -3.18 41.70
CA ALA A 273 31.04 -3.00 40.54
C ALA A 273 29.58 -2.69 40.96
N LYS A 274 29.01 -1.60 40.44
CA LYS A 274 27.59 -1.26 40.64
C LYS A 274 26.75 -1.81 39.49
N MET A 275 25.90 -2.78 39.78
CA MET A 275 24.91 -3.28 38.83
C MET A 275 23.81 -2.24 38.57
N ARG A 276 23.25 -2.24 37.35
CA ARG A 276 22.04 -1.49 37.00
C ARG A 276 21.16 -2.36 36.11
N MET A 277 19.93 -2.65 36.55
CA MET A 277 18.95 -3.31 35.69
C MET A 277 18.59 -2.40 34.50
N VAL A 278 18.51 -2.97 33.32
CA VAL A 278 17.98 -2.35 32.10
C VAL A 278 16.97 -3.32 31.50
N THR A 279 15.69 -2.98 31.57
CA THR A 279 14.62 -3.76 30.95
C THR A 279 14.57 -3.46 29.45
N VAL A 280 15.11 -4.36 28.63
CA VAL A 280 14.95 -4.30 27.18
C VAL A 280 13.70 -5.08 26.78
N HIS A 281 12.70 -4.40 26.22
CA HIS A 281 11.58 -5.09 25.59
C HIS A 281 12.04 -5.73 24.28
N GLN A 282 11.96 -7.06 24.20
CA GLN A 282 12.24 -7.81 22.97
C GLN A 282 11.04 -7.71 22.01
N ASP A 283 11.15 -6.92 20.95
CA ASP A 283 10.17 -6.87 19.85
C ASP A 283 10.85 -6.72 18.46
N MET A 284 12.10 -7.19 18.32
CA MET A 284 12.88 -7.11 17.07
C MET A 284 13.72 -8.37 16.77
N ALA A 285 13.24 -9.56 17.16
CA ALA A 285 14.03 -10.81 17.03
C ALA A 285 13.21 -12.07 16.64
N ALA A 286 12.03 -11.90 16.01
CA ALA A 286 11.08 -13.01 15.78
C ALA A 286 10.53 -13.11 14.33
N HIS A 287 11.24 -12.57 13.33
CA HIS A 287 10.79 -12.55 11.92
C HIS A 287 11.82 -13.15 10.94
N ILE A 288 12.32 -14.37 11.23
CA ILE A 288 13.11 -15.16 10.27
C ILE A 288 12.57 -16.60 10.21
N VAL A 289 12.00 -16.94 9.04
CA VAL A 289 11.59 -18.27 8.57
C VAL A 289 10.57 -19.04 9.44
N ALA A 290 9.29 -18.79 9.14
CA ALA A 290 8.30 -19.86 9.00
C ALA A 290 7.24 -19.44 7.97
N ASN A 291 6.77 -20.37 7.12
CA ASN A 291 5.51 -20.20 6.38
C ASN A 291 4.30 -20.44 7.30
N GLY A 292 4.33 -19.84 8.49
CA GLY A 292 3.20 -19.76 9.39
C GLY A 292 2.31 -18.60 8.94
N THR A 293 1.03 -18.84 8.71
CA THR A 293 0.06 -17.78 8.42
C THR A 293 0.00 -16.83 9.60
N GLN A 294 0.61 -15.64 9.48
CA GLN A 294 0.35 -14.52 10.38
C GLN A 294 -1.16 -14.26 10.31
N SER A 295 -1.87 -14.50 11.41
CA SER A 295 -3.34 -14.48 11.39
C SER A 295 -3.81 -13.07 11.09
N LEU A 296 -4.40 -12.86 9.91
CA LEU A 296 -4.92 -11.56 9.50
C LEU A 296 -5.84 -10.98 10.60
N PRO A 297 -5.76 -9.67 10.90
CA PRO A 297 -6.61 -9.04 11.92
C PRO A 297 -8.11 -8.97 11.53
N PHE A 298 -8.46 -9.51 10.36
CA PHE A 298 -9.78 -9.56 9.74
C PHE A 298 -9.95 -10.88 8.97
N LYS A 299 -11.19 -11.16 8.52
CA LYS A 299 -11.49 -12.27 7.61
C LYS A 299 -12.07 -11.71 6.30
N LEU A 300 -11.47 -12.12 5.17
CA LEU A 300 -12.00 -11.85 3.82
C LEU A 300 -13.06 -12.89 3.40
N ASN A 301 -13.88 -12.53 2.42
CA ASN A 301 -14.86 -13.44 1.80
C ASN A 301 -14.21 -14.27 0.67
N ASP A 302 -13.41 -13.63 -0.20
CA ASP A 302 -12.47 -14.29 -1.12
C ASP A 302 -11.04 -14.23 -0.52
N PRO A 303 -10.53 -15.30 0.12
CA PRO A 303 -9.18 -15.30 0.67
C PRO A 303 -8.10 -15.27 -0.43
N ASP A 304 -8.42 -15.71 -1.66
CA ASP A 304 -7.49 -15.70 -2.78
C ASP A 304 -7.28 -14.28 -3.34
N LEU A 305 -7.96 -13.26 -2.81
CA LEU A 305 -7.80 -11.87 -3.21
C LEU A 305 -6.50 -11.23 -2.69
N LEU A 306 -6.04 -11.63 -1.50
CA LEU A 306 -4.89 -11.01 -0.84
C LEU A 306 -3.58 -11.70 -1.24
N HIS A 307 -2.79 -11.03 -2.07
CA HIS A 307 -1.44 -11.44 -2.42
C HIS A 307 -0.41 -10.52 -1.76
N GLN A 308 0.71 -11.12 -1.34
CA GLN A 308 1.82 -10.44 -0.67
C GLN A 308 3.09 -10.41 -1.52
N ASP A 309 3.05 -10.87 -2.77
CA ASP A 309 4.20 -10.95 -3.68
C ASP A 309 4.03 -9.99 -4.86
N SER A 310 5.14 -9.57 -5.48
CA SER A 310 5.08 -8.76 -6.70
C SER A 310 4.47 -9.54 -7.86
N TYR A 311 3.88 -8.84 -8.83
CA TYR A 311 3.15 -9.47 -9.94
C TYR A 311 3.82 -9.15 -11.27
N ILE A 312 4.46 -10.15 -11.89
CA ILE A 312 5.11 -10.00 -13.19
C ILE A 312 4.66 -11.11 -14.13
N HIS A 313 4.24 -10.75 -15.34
CA HIS A 313 3.90 -11.70 -16.41
C HIS A 313 2.86 -12.77 -15.99
N GLY A 314 1.84 -12.36 -15.24
CA GLY A 314 0.81 -13.28 -14.74
C GLY A 314 1.23 -14.16 -13.55
N GLN A 315 2.43 -13.96 -13.00
CA GLN A 315 3.00 -14.76 -11.92
C GLN A 315 3.29 -13.90 -10.68
N TRP A 316 3.21 -14.53 -9.52
CA TRP A 316 3.65 -13.97 -8.24
C TRP A 316 5.15 -14.23 -8.05
N VAL A 317 5.91 -13.20 -7.71
CA VAL A 317 7.39 -13.23 -7.69
C VAL A 317 7.98 -12.54 -6.46
N GLN A 318 9.11 -13.08 -6.01
CA GLN A 318 10.02 -12.44 -5.05
C GLN A 318 10.96 -11.46 -5.77
N ALA A 319 11.54 -10.53 -5.02
CA ALA A 319 12.66 -9.71 -5.48
C ALA A 319 13.93 -10.57 -5.61
N LYS A 320 14.79 -10.28 -6.59
CA LYS A 320 16.05 -11.03 -6.83
C LYS A 320 16.97 -11.09 -5.60
N SER A 321 16.98 -10.03 -4.80
CA SER A 321 17.75 -9.96 -3.55
C SER A 321 17.23 -10.85 -2.41
N GLY A 322 16.04 -11.45 -2.57
CA GLY A 322 15.33 -12.21 -1.52
C GLY A 322 14.81 -11.36 -0.35
N ARG A 323 15.05 -10.04 -0.34
CA ARG A 323 14.58 -9.14 0.71
C ARG A 323 13.06 -8.93 0.66
N ARG A 324 12.48 -8.70 1.83
CA ARG A 324 11.09 -8.26 2.02
C ARG A 324 11.07 -7.06 2.98
N PHE A 325 10.00 -6.28 2.93
CA PHE A 325 9.70 -5.20 3.87
C PHE A 325 8.30 -5.38 4.47
N ASP A 326 8.08 -4.83 5.66
CA ASP A 326 6.83 -4.99 6.39
C ASP A 326 5.78 -3.94 6.00
N VAL A 327 4.51 -4.36 5.97
CA VAL A 327 3.34 -3.49 5.83
C VAL A 327 2.71 -3.33 7.22
N ILE A 328 2.68 -2.08 7.68
CA ILE A 328 2.21 -1.69 9.02
C ILE A 328 0.79 -1.15 8.91
N ASP A 329 -0.09 -1.54 9.82
CA ASP A 329 -1.41 -0.95 10.00
C ASP A 329 -1.27 0.36 10.81
N PRO A 330 -1.47 1.55 10.21
CA PRO A 330 -1.32 2.82 10.92
C PRO A 330 -2.42 3.05 11.97
N GLY A 331 -3.49 2.25 11.96
CA GLY A 331 -4.53 2.24 12.97
C GLY A 331 -4.12 1.51 14.24
N SER A 332 -3.12 0.62 14.19
CA SER A 332 -2.67 -0.16 15.34
C SER A 332 -1.16 -0.10 15.63
N ASP A 333 -0.35 0.42 14.71
CA ASP A 333 1.13 0.43 14.73
C ASP A 333 1.72 -1.00 14.78
N LYS A 334 1.15 -1.91 13.98
CA LYS A 334 1.53 -3.33 13.92
C LYS A 334 1.75 -3.81 12.49
N VAL A 335 2.77 -4.64 12.30
CA VAL A 335 2.97 -5.42 11.07
C VAL A 335 1.85 -6.46 10.94
N TRP A 336 1.23 -6.55 9.75
CA TRP A 336 0.20 -7.55 9.46
C TRP A 336 0.39 -8.30 8.14
N ALA A 337 1.35 -7.86 7.32
CA ALA A 337 1.77 -8.46 6.06
C ALA A 337 3.19 -7.99 5.72
N SER A 338 3.83 -8.62 4.74
CA SER A 338 5.10 -8.17 4.16
C SER A 338 5.03 -8.20 2.64
N CYS A 339 5.96 -7.54 1.95
CA CYS A 339 6.07 -7.54 0.49
C CYS A 339 7.53 -7.65 0.02
N PRO A 340 7.82 -8.22 -1.16
CA PRO A 340 9.16 -8.22 -1.74
C PRO A 340 9.73 -6.81 -1.88
N ASP A 341 10.98 -6.65 -1.48
CA ASP A 341 11.71 -5.39 -1.50
C ASP A 341 12.52 -5.27 -2.80
N ASN A 342 11.81 -5.12 -3.93
CA ASN A 342 12.45 -5.00 -5.23
C ASN A 342 13.30 -3.72 -5.32
N CYS A 343 14.40 -3.77 -6.06
CA CYS A 343 15.26 -2.63 -6.34
C CYS A 343 15.45 -2.42 -7.86
N ALA A 344 16.49 -1.72 -8.29
CA ALA A 344 16.73 -1.43 -9.70
C ALA A 344 16.92 -2.69 -10.58
N GLU A 345 17.47 -3.78 -10.02
CA GLU A 345 17.79 -5.01 -10.76
C GLU A 345 16.55 -5.82 -11.19
N ASP A 346 15.42 -5.64 -10.51
CA ASP A 346 14.15 -6.33 -10.81
C ASP A 346 13.38 -5.68 -11.98
N VAL A 347 13.70 -4.42 -12.30
CA VAL A 347 12.88 -3.57 -13.18
C VAL A 347 12.86 -4.02 -14.64
N ASP A 348 13.99 -4.48 -15.19
CA ASP A 348 14.05 -4.90 -16.60
C ASP A 348 13.07 -6.04 -16.89
N ALA A 349 13.02 -7.08 -16.04
CA ALA A 349 12.11 -8.22 -16.23
C ALA A 349 10.63 -7.78 -16.32
N ALA A 350 10.19 -6.84 -15.47
CA ALA A 350 8.84 -6.29 -15.51
C ALA A 350 8.58 -5.48 -16.80
N VAL A 351 9.55 -4.68 -17.24
CA VAL A 351 9.40 -3.82 -18.43
C VAL A 351 9.52 -4.62 -19.73
N GLN A 352 10.40 -5.62 -19.82
CA GLN A 352 10.50 -6.54 -20.97
C GLN A 352 9.21 -7.38 -21.12
N SER A 353 8.63 -7.82 -20.01
CA SER A 353 7.31 -8.47 -19.96
C SER A 353 6.23 -7.55 -20.54
N SER A 354 6.12 -6.31 -20.06
CA SER A 354 5.16 -5.33 -20.60
C SER A 354 5.45 -4.90 -22.04
N HIS A 355 6.72 -4.84 -22.47
CA HIS A 355 7.08 -4.52 -23.85
C HIS A 355 6.76 -5.66 -24.83
N THR A 356 6.87 -6.90 -24.38
CA THR A 356 6.46 -8.08 -25.16
C THR A 356 4.94 -8.10 -25.32
N ALA A 357 4.20 -8.03 -24.20
CA ALA A 357 2.74 -8.00 -24.19
C ALA A 357 2.14 -6.81 -24.98
N PHE A 358 2.86 -5.68 -25.05
CA PHE A 358 2.44 -4.50 -25.83
C PHE A 358 2.28 -4.79 -27.32
N LYS A 359 3.08 -5.69 -27.90
CA LYS A 359 3.06 -5.99 -29.34
C LYS A 359 1.70 -6.51 -29.79
N ASP A 360 1.09 -7.38 -28.98
CA ASP A 360 -0.21 -7.97 -29.24
C ASP A 360 -1.35 -7.11 -28.66
N TYR A 361 -1.17 -6.56 -27.45
CA TYR A 361 -2.22 -5.77 -26.79
C TYR A 361 -2.55 -4.47 -27.53
N SER A 362 -1.56 -3.81 -28.14
CA SER A 362 -1.74 -2.55 -28.87
C SER A 362 -2.52 -2.68 -30.18
N ILE A 363 -2.57 -3.89 -30.77
CA ILE A 363 -3.32 -4.19 -31.99
C ILE A 363 -4.71 -4.79 -31.73
N LEU A 364 -5.06 -5.11 -30.47
CA LEU A 364 -6.43 -5.50 -30.11
C LEU A 364 -7.40 -4.38 -30.48
N ASN A 365 -8.54 -4.76 -31.06
CA ASN A 365 -9.59 -3.79 -31.41
C ASN A 365 -10.09 -3.06 -30.13
N PRO A 366 -10.52 -1.79 -30.23
CA PRO A 366 -10.88 -1.00 -29.06
C PRO A 366 -12.03 -1.58 -28.21
N ARG A 367 -12.99 -2.26 -28.83
CA ARG A 367 -14.12 -2.90 -28.13
C ARG A 367 -13.69 -4.04 -27.24
N THR A 368 -12.73 -4.86 -27.67
CA THR A 368 -12.15 -5.91 -26.82
C THR A 368 -11.41 -5.31 -25.62
N ARG A 369 -10.72 -4.17 -25.77
CA ARG A 369 -10.11 -3.46 -24.63
C ARG A 369 -11.17 -2.88 -23.68
N ALA A 370 -12.27 -2.33 -24.22
CA ALA A 370 -13.42 -1.90 -23.42
C ALA A 370 -14.06 -3.05 -22.63
N GLN A 371 -14.26 -4.21 -23.26
CA GLN A 371 -14.82 -5.41 -22.62
C GLN A 371 -13.94 -5.92 -21.46
N LEU A 372 -12.61 -5.91 -21.61
CA LEU A 372 -11.68 -6.26 -20.52
C LEU A 372 -11.78 -5.27 -19.34
N LEU A 373 -11.88 -3.98 -19.62
CA LEU A 373 -12.07 -2.94 -18.60
C LEU A 373 -13.41 -3.06 -17.85
N LEU A 374 -14.50 -3.38 -18.57
CA LEU A 374 -15.81 -3.67 -17.96
C LEU A 374 -15.77 -4.95 -17.13
N LYS A 375 -15.08 -6.01 -17.58
CA LYS A 375 -14.93 -7.25 -16.80
C LYS A 375 -14.13 -7.01 -15.51
N TRP A 376 -13.12 -6.15 -15.55
CA TRP A 376 -12.37 -5.73 -14.36
C TRP A 376 -13.23 -4.89 -13.41
N HIS A 377 -14.03 -3.96 -13.94
CA HIS A 377 -15.02 -3.19 -13.18
C HIS A 377 -16.03 -4.10 -12.44
N GLU A 378 -16.59 -5.11 -13.12
CA GLU A 378 -17.47 -6.11 -12.48
C GLU A 378 -16.78 -6.84 -11.33
N LEU A 379 -15.54 -7.29 -11.54
CA LEU A 379 -14.77 -8.05 -10.55
C LEU A 379 -14.35 -7.21 -9.34
N ILE A 380 -13.95 -5.96 -9.54
CA ILE A 380 -13.68 -4.98 -8.46
C ILE A 380 -14.97 -4.66 -7.69
N THR A 381 -16.12 -4.57 -8.39
CA THR A 381 -17.42 -4.34 -7.76
C THR A 381 -17.84 -5.53 -6.88
N ALA A 382 -17.58 -6.77 -7.33
CA ALA A 382 -17.83 -7.98 -6.55
C ALA A 382 -16.90 -8.11 -5.32
N ALA A 383 -15.61 -7.78 -5.48
CA ALA A 383 -14.61 -7.82 -4.42
C ALA A 383 -14.65 -6.62 -3.45
N LYS A 384 -15.60 -5.68 -3.61
CA LYS A 384 -15.60 -4.36 -2.95
C LYS A 384 -15.44 -4.41 -1.43
N ALA A 385 -16.13 -5.33 -0.73
CA ALA A 385 -16.05 -5.44 0.73
C ALA A 385 -14.65 -5.87 1.22
N ASP A 386 -14.03 -6.81 0.50
CA ASP A 386 -12.71 -7.32 0.84
C ASP A 386 -11.61 -6.32 0.47
N LEU A 387 -11.70 -5.69 -0.71
CA LEU A 387 -10.82 -4.57 -1.10
C LEU A 387 -10.89 -3.40 -0.11
N ALA A 388 -12.09 -3.06 0.38
CA ALA A 388 -12.26 -2.01 1.38
C ALA A 388 -11.62 -2.38 2.73
N THR A 389 -11.68 -3.66 3.10
CA THR A 389 -11.06 -4.19 4.33
C THR A 389 -9.54 -4.14 4.24
N ILE A 390 -8.96 -4.63 3.13
CA ILE A 390 -7.51 -4.55 2.86
C ILE A 390 -7.05 -3.08 2.90
N LEU A 391 -7.74 -2.19 2.17
CA LEU A 391 -7.41 -0.76 2.12
C LEU A 391 -7.44 -0.10 3.51
N THR A 392 -8.45 -0.40 4.33
CA THR A 392 -8.54 0.15 5.69
C THR A 392 -7.37 -0.27 6.58
N HIS A 393 -6.80 -1.46 6.40
CA HIS A 393 -5.66 -1.94 7.19
C HIS A 393 -4.28 -1.54 6.64
N GLU A 394 -4.13 -1.20 5.36
CA GLU A 394 -2.85 -0.62 4.86
C GLU A 394 -2.82 0.91 4.96
N ASN A 395 -3.94 1.59 4.69
CA ASN A 395 -3.99 3.05 4.69
C ASN A 395 -4.45 3.65 6.04
N GLY A 396 -5.31 2.94 6.78
CA GLY A 396 -5.90 3.39 8.05
C GLY A 396 -7.30 4.02 7.94
N LYS A 397 -7.71 4.52 6.76
CA LYS A 397 -8.99 5.25 6.63
C LYS A 397 -10.21 4.43 7.05
N PRO A 398 -11.29 5.07 7.54
CA PRO A 398 -12.52 4.38 7.93
C PRO A 398 -13.09 3.51 6.81
N LEU A 399 -13.66 2.36 7.14
CA LEU A 399 -14.18 1.40 6.14
C LEU A 399 -15.19 2.06 5.17
N ALA A 400 -15.99 3.02 5.66
CA ALA A 400 -16.91 3.81 4.83
C ALA A 400 -16.19 4.68 3.78
N GLU A 401 -15.01 5.22 4.10
CA GLU A 401 -14.18 5.94 3.14
C GLU A 401 -13.46 4.99 2.16
N SER A 402 -13.05 3.80 2.61
CA SER A 402 -12.49 2.77 1.73
C SER A 402 -13.52 2.33 0.67
N ILE A 403 -14.78 2.16 1.07
CA ILE A 403 -15.90 1.93 0.14
C ILE A 403 -16.11 3.14 -0.79
N GLY A 404 -16.10 4.36 -0.25
CA GLY A 404 -16.23 5.58 -1.05
C GLY A 404 -15.10 5.79 -2.06
N GLU A 405 -13.87 5.38 -1.74
CA GLU A 405 -12.76 5.32 -2.69
C GLU A 405 -13.03 4.30 -3.79
N LEU A 406 -13.52 3.10 -3.45
CA LEU A 406 -13.87 2.07 -4.45
C LEU A 406 -14.96 2.55 -5.41
N ASP A 407 -16.00 3.19 -4.91
CA ASP A 407 -17.09 3.74 -5.75
C ASP A 407 -16.57 4.85 -6.69
N TYR A 408 -15.72 5.74 -6.19
CA TYR A 408 -15.02 6.74 -7.02
C TYR A 408 -14.08 6.09 -8.05
N SER A 409 -13.37 5.02 -7.67
CA SER A 409 -12.40 4.31 -8.50
C SER A 409 -13.06 3.53 -9.64
N LEU A 410 -14.23 2.93 -9.38
CA LEU A 410 -15.07 2.24 -10.36
C LEU A 410 -15.57 3.17 -11.47
N GLY A 411 -15.69 4.48 -11.17
CA GLY A 411 -15.95 5.51 -12.18
C GLY A 411 -14.89 5.56 -13.28
N PHE A 412 -13.61 5.34 -12.97
CA PHE A 412 -12.54 5.35 -13.98
C PHE A 412 -12.57 4.13 -14.89
N THR A 413 -12.78 2.92 -14.35
CA THR A 413 -12.84 1.70 -15.18
C THR A 413 -14.05 1.72 -16.11
N TRP A 414 -15.20 2.23 -15.63
CA TRP A 414 -16.39 2.46 -16.44
C TRP A 414 -16.15 3.54 -17.53
N TRP A 415 -15.61 4.70 -17.13
CA TRP A 415 -15.37 5.81 -18.06
C TRP A 415 -14.38 5.43 -19.18
N PHE A 416 -13.25 4.83 -18.82
CA PHE A 416 -12.20 4.50 -19.79
C PHE A 416 -12.54 3.30 -20.68
N ALA A 417 -13.44 2.40 -20.26
CA ALA A 417 -14.03 1.44 -21.19
C ALA A 417 -14.78 2.16 -22.32
N GLY A 418 -15.54 3.22 -21.99
CA GLY A 418 -16.20 4.07 -22.98
C GLY A 418 -15.23 4.86 -23.86
N GLU A 419 -14.15 5.41 -23.27
CA GLU A 419 -13.15 6.18 -24.03
C GLU A 419 -12.32 5.33 -25.00
N ALA A 420 -12.11 4.03 -24.72
CA ALA A 420 -11.37 3.13 -25.60
C ALA A 420 -11.91 3.16 -27.05
N GLU A 421 -13.24 3.07 -27.22
CA GLU A 421 -13.90 3.15 -28.53
C GLU A 421 -14.01 4.58 -29.12
N ARG A 422 -13.66 5.62 -28.35
CA ARG A 422 -13.77 7.04 -28.77
C ARG A 422 -12.44 7.68 -29.20
N ILE A 423 -11.32 6.94 -29.16
CA ILE A 423 -10.02 7.43 -29.62
C ILE A 423 -10.04 7.69 -31.13
N GLN A 424 -10.40 8.93 -31.51
CA GLN A 424 -10.60 9.35 -32.89
C GLN A 424 -9.43 10.18 -33.41
N GLY A 425 -9.04 9.92 -34.66
CA GLY A 425 -8.13 10.74 -35.44
C GLY A 425 -8.78 12.01 -35.99
N SER A 426 -8.18 12.62 -37.00
CA SER A 426 -8.76 13.75 -37.74
C SER A 426 -8.40 13.71 -39.23
N ILE A 427 -9.17 14.43 -40.06
CA ILE A 427 -8.90 14.60 -41.49
C ILE A 427 -9.08 16.08 -41.84
N ALA A 428 -8.16 16.63 -42.63
CA ALA A 428 -8.16 18.02 -43.06
C ALA A 428 -7.76 18.17 -44.53
N VAL A 429 -8.19 19.29 -45.14
CA VAL A 429 -7.67 19.76 -46.43
C VAL A 429 -6.55 20.77 -46.12
N PRO A 430 -5.28 20.50 -46.47
CA PRO A 430 -4.21 21.47 -46.32
C PRO A 430 -4.31 22.55 -47.41
N SER A 431 -3.57 23.66 -47.25
CA SER A 431 -3.50 24.75 -48.24
C SER A 431 -2.91 24.34 -49.59
N ALA A 432 -2.13 23.25 -49.64
CA ALA A 432 -1.63 22.69 -50.89
C ALA A 432 -2.76 21.93 -51.63
N PRO A 433 -3.06 22.26 -52.90
CA PRO A 433 -4.19 21.70 -53.63
C PRO A 433 -4.06 20.19 -53.85
N ASN A 434 -5.20 19.55 -54.12
CA ASN A 434 -5.33 18.12 -54.41
C ASN A 434 -4.76 17.19 -53.33
N ARG A 435 -4.69 17.63 -52.06
CA ARG A 435 -4.20 16.81 -50.93
C ARG A 435 -5.26 16.57 -49.87
N ARG A 436 -5.09 15.50 -49.11
CA ARG A 436 -5.77 15.27 -47.83
C ARG A 436 -4.75 14.86 -46.78
N THR A 437 -4.78 15.53 -45.65
CA THR A 437 -3.93 15.23 -44.48
C THR A 437 -4.81 14.57 -43.44
N PHE A 438 -4.31 13.52 -42.79
CA PHE A 438 -5.05 12.79 -41.77
C PHE A 438 -4.13 12.44 -40.60
N VAL A 439 -4.65 12.50 -39.38
CA VAL A 439 -3.94 12.15 -38.16
C VAL A 439 -4.55 10.88 -37.58
N ILE A 440 -3.73 9.87 -37.32
CA ILE A 440 -4.10 8.70 -36.52
C ILE A 440 -3.52 8.82 -35.11
N LYS A 441 -4.22 8.28 -34.12
CA LYS A 441 -3.74 8.12 -32.74
C LYS A 441 -3.38 6.65 -32.50
N GLN A 442 -2.26 6.39 -31.85
CA GLN A 442 -1.78 5.05 -31.49
C GLN A 442 -1.22 5.04 -30.07
N PRO A 443 -1.26 3.93 -29.32
CA PRO A 443 -0.70 3.87 -27.97
C PRO A 443 0.81 4.13 -27.96
N ILE A 444 1.29 4.80 -26.90
CA ILE A 444 2.67 5.27 -26.79
C ILE A 444 3.71 4.17 -26.50
N GLY A 445 3.30 3.04 -25.93
CA GLY A 445 4.19 1.93 -25.55
C GLY A 445 3.94 1.41 -24.13
N VAL A 446 5.00 0.98 -23.47
CA VAL A 446 4.98 0.69 -22.02
C VAL A 446 4.91 2.00 -21.25
N ALA A 447 3.94 2.11 -20.35
CA ALA A 447 3.89 3.14 -19.32
C ALA A 447 4.40 2.60 -17.98
N ALA A 448 4.97 3.45 -17.15
CA ALA A 448 5.17 3.15 -15.72
C ALA A 448 4.38 4.12 -14.85
N ALA A 449 3.73 3.60 -13.81
CA ALA A 449 2.94 4.36 -12.85
C ALA A 449 3.57 4.31 -11.47
N LEU A 450 3.91 5.48 -10.94
CA LEU A 450 4.43 5.67 -9.59
C LEU A 450 3.30 6.23 -8.72
N VAL A 451 2.85 5.43 -7.74
CA VAL A 451 1.56 5.61 -7.06
C VAL A 451 1.75 5.90 -5.55
N PRO A 452 1.04 6.90 -4.99
CA PRO A 452 1.13 7.27 -3.58
C PRO A 452 0.16 6.44 -2.70
N TRP A 453 0.37 6.52 -1.39
CA TRP A 453 -0.35 5.74 -0.38
C TRP A 453 -1.75 6.23 0.00
N ASN A 454 -2.16 7.43 -0.45
CA ASN A 454 -3.32 8.10 0.15
C ASN A 454 -4.67 7.71 -0.47
N PHE A 455 -4.69 7.41 -1.77
CA PHE A 455 -5.84 6.81 -2.47
C PHE A 455 -5.33 5.76 -3.47
N PRO A 456 -4.79 4.61 -2.98
CA PRO A 456 -4.06 3.68 -3.84
C PRO A 456 -4.95 3.09 -4.94
N ILE A 457 -6.22 2.78 -4.65
CA ILE A 457 -7.14 2.21 -5.63
C ILE A 457 -7.45 3.26 -6.70
N ALA A 458 -7.81 4.48 -6.29
CA ALA A 458 -8.21 5.53 -7.24
C ALA A 458 -7.04 5.96 -8.12
N MET A 459 -5.83 6.06 -7.55
CA MET A 459 -4.62 6.43 -8.30
C MET A 459 -4.20 5.33 -9.29
N ILE A 460 -4.43 4.05 -8.99
CA ILE A 460 -4.20 2.96 -9.97
C ILE A 460 -5.28 2.98 -11.03
N MET A 461 -6.58 2.96 -10.68
CA MET A 461 -7.67 2.87 -11.66
C MET A 461 -7.68 4.04 -12.65
N ARG A 462 -7.35 5.24 -12.19
CA ARG A 462 -7.22 6.44 -13.03
C ARG A 462 -6.09 6.30 -14.07
N LYS A 463 -4.91 5.84 -13.64
CA LYS A 463 -3.72 5.66 -14.51
C LYS A 463 -3.86 4.46 -15.44
N ALA A 464 -4.16 3.29 -14.87
CA ALA A 464 -4.27 2.02 -15.57
C ALA A 464 -5.47 2.00 -16.53
N GLY A 465 -6.64 2.51 -16.11
CA GLY A 465 -7.82 2.57 -16.97
C GLY A 465 -7.54 3.35 -18.26
N ALA A 466 -6.97 4.55 -18.16
CA ALA A 466 -6.61 5.36 -19.32
C ALA A 466 -5.53 4.70 -20.21
N ALA A 467 -4.52 4.08 -19.60
CA ALA A 467 -3.44 3.39 -20.33
C ALA A 467 -3.95 2.17 -21.11
N LEU A 468 -4.71 1.30 -20.46
CA LEU A 468 -5.24 0.07 -21.05
C LEU A 468 -6.30 0.39 -22.11
N ALA A 469 -7.16 1.39 -21.87
CA ALA A 469 -8.09 1.90 -22.87
C ALA A 469 -7.37 2.39 -24.15
N ALA A 470 -6.25 3.10 -24.00
CA ALA A 470 -5.41 3.55 -25.11
C ALA A 470 -4.75 2.40 -25.90
N GLY A 471 -4.55 1.23 -25.28
CA GLY A 471 -3.80 0.10 -25.84
C GLY A 471 -2.34 0.03 -25.39
N CYS A 472 -1.99 0.72 -24.31
CA CYS A 472 -0.67 0.61 -23.66
C CYS A 472 -0.63 -0.55 -22.67
N THR A 473 0.57 -0.96 -22.26
CA THR A 473 0.80 -1.84 -21.12
C THR A 473 1.41 -1.04 -19.96
N MET A 474 1.29 -1.53 -18.72
CA MET A 474 1.68 -0.76 -17.53
C MET A 474 2.45 -1.57 -16.49
N VAL A 475 3.56 -1.01 -16.01
CA VAL A 475 4.24 -1.43 -14.77
C VAL A 475 3.89 -0.44 -13.65
N VAL A 476 3.39 -0.90 -12.51
CA VAL A 476 3.02 -0.07 -11.37
C VAL A 476 4.01 -0.27 -10.22
N LYS A 477 4.44 0.84 -9.60
CA LYS A 477 5.10 0.85 -8.29
C LYS A 477 4.17 1.53 -7.28
N PRO A 478 3.41 0.78 -6.46
CA PRO A 478 2.68 1.35 -5.33
C PRO A 478 3.65 1.89 -4.27
N SER A 479 3.11 2.67 -3.34
CA SER A 479 3.84 3.12 -2.16
C SER A 479 4.07 1.96 -1.19
N PRO A 480 5.21 1.87 -0.48
CA PRO A 480 5.44 0.82 0.52
C PRO A 480 4.38 0.78 1.62
N GLU A 481 3.73 1.91 1.91
CA GLU A 481 2.70 1.98 2.93
C GLU A 481 1.37 1.32 2.48
N THR A 482 1.11 1.18 1.17
CA THR A 482 -0.13 0.56 0.64
C THR A 482 0.10 -0.27 -0.65
N PRO A 483 0.82 -1.39 -0.59
CA PRO A 483 1.09 -2.23 -1.76
C PRO A 483 -0.02 -3.27 -2.02
N LEU A 484 -0.78 -3.68 -1.01
CA LEU A 484 -1.57 -4.92 -1.03
C LEU A 484 -2.84 -4.78 -1.87
N THR A 485 -3.54 -3.63 -1.80
CA THR A 485 -4.69 -3.43 -2.69
C THR A 485 -4.25 -3.30 -4.16
N CYS A 486 -3.01 -2.85 -4.43
CA CYS A 486 -2.46 -2.86 -5.79
C CYS A 486 -2.26 -4.29 -6.33
N LEU A 487 -1.84 -5.23 -5.48
CA LEU A 487 -1.69 -6.65 -5.82
C LEU A 487 -3.06 -7.33 -5.99
N ALA A 488 -4.03 -7.03 -5.12
CA ALA A 488 -5.41 -7.49 -5.27
C ALA A 488 -6.02 -7.02 -6.61
N LEU A 489 -5.78 -5.77 -7.02
CA LEU A 489 -6.21 -5.26 -8.33
C LEU A 489 -5.54 -5.99 -9.51
N ALA A 490 -4.27 -6.40 -9.37
CA ALA A 490 -3.57 -7.21 -10.38
C ALA A 490 -4.16 -8.63 -10.51
N HIS A 491 -4.48 -9.27 -9.38
CA HIS A 491 -5.20 -10.55 -9.36
C HIS A 491 -6.56 -10.45 -10.07
N LEU A 492 -7.32 -9.39 -9.79
CA LEU A 492 -8.59 -9.13 -10.47
C LEU A 492 -8.42 -8.79 -11.97
N ALA A 493 -7.29 -8.21 -12.38
CA ALA A 493 -6.97 -8.00 -13.81
C ALA A 493 -6.70 -9.35 -14.51
N THR A 494 -6.05 -10.29 -13.82
CA THR A 494 -5.88 -11.68 -14.28
C THR A 494 -7.25 -12.36 -14.45
N LYS A 495 -8.11 -12.31 -13.41
CA LYS A 495 -9.49 -12.82 -13.44
C LYS A 495 -10.36 -12.14 -14.52
N ALA A 496 -10.03 -10.91 -14.94
CA ALA A 496 -10.71 -10.18 -16.03
C ALA A 496 -10.27 -10.60 -17.44
N GLY A 497 -9.19 -11.38 -17.58
CA GLY A 497 -8.67 -11.83 -18.89
C GLY A 497 -7.63 -10.92 -19.53
N PHE A 498 -7.01 -9.99 -18.79
CA PHE A 498 -5.83 -9.27 -19.30
C PHE A 498 -4.65 -10.24 -19.46
N ALA A 499 -3.97 -10.19 -20.61
CA ALA A 499 -2.87 -11.10 -20.93
C ALA A 499 -1.63 -10.87 -20.04
N PRO A 500 -0.83 -11.91 -19.77
CA PRO A 500 0.44 -11.81 -19.05
C PRO A 500 1.32 -10.64 -19.50
N GLY A 501 1.67 -9.76 -18.56
CA GLY A 501 2.53 -8.60 -18.80
C GLY A 501 1.81 -7.30 -19.19
N VAL A 502 0.51 -7.35 -19.53
CA VAL A 502 -0.28 -6.14 -19.84
C VAL A 502 -0.37 -5.20 -18.64
N PHE A 503 -0.48 -5.76 -17.44
CA PHE A 503 -0.38 -5.08 -16.15
C PHE A 503 0.64 -5.83 -15.28
N ASN A 504 1.61 -5.13 -14.71
CA ASN A 504 2.65 -5.67 -13.82
C ASN A 504 2.76 -4.77 -12.57
N VAL A 505 3.15 -5.32 -11.41
CA VAL A 505 3.29 -4.58 -10.14
C VAL A 505 4.61 -4.95 -9.46
N LEU A 506 5.40 -3.94 -9.07
CA LEU A 506 6.65 -4.07 -8.30
C LEU A 506 6.50 -3.40 -6.93
N THR A 507 6.49 -4.20 -5.86
CA THR A 507 6.54 -3.72 -4.47
C THR A 507 7.96 -3.34 -4.07
N THR A 508 8.14 -2.34 -3.22
CA THR A 508 9.48 -1.89 -2.81
C THR A 508 9.41 -1.01 -1.57
N SER A 509 10.40 -1.11 -0.68
CA SER A 509 10.52 -0.35 0.56
C SER A 509 10.71 1.16 0.33
N LEU A 510 10.79 1.94 1.41
CA LEU A 510 11.23 3.34 1.34
C LEU A 510 12.72 3.47 0.96
N GLU A 511 13.55 2.48 1.28
CA GLU A 511 14.98 2.43 0.93
C GLU A 511 15.18 2.25 -0.59
N ASN A 512 14.50 1.27 -1.18
CA ASN A 512 14.64 0.95 -2.60
C ASN A 512 13.69 1.72 -3.53
N THR A 513 12.69 2.44 -2.99
CA THR A 513 11.80 3.28 -3.80
C THR A 513 12.55 4.24 -4.72
N PRO A 514 13.59 5.00 -4.28
CA PRO A 514 14.38 5.85 -5.17
C PRO A 514 15.09 5.11 -6.32
N PRO A 515 15.97 4.11 -6.10
CA PRO A 515 16.68 3.44 -7.20
C PRO A 515 15.75 2.67 -8.15
N LEU A 516 14.70 2.01 -7.63
CA LEU A 516 13.70 1.35 -8.49
C LEU A 516 12.91 2.35 -9.33
N SER A 517 12.53 3.49 -8.75
CA SER A 517 11.82 4.55 -9.48
C SER A 517 12.72 5.21 -10.53
N GLU A 518 14.01 5.41 -10.25
CA GLU A 518 14.95 5.89 -11.28
C GLU A 518 15.10 4.89 -12.42
N ALA A 519 15.30 3.61 -12.12
CA ALA A 519 15.39 2.56 -13.14
C ALA A 519 14.15 2.57 -14.07
N LEU A 520 12.93 2.63 -13.52
CA LEU A 520 11.70 2.80 -14.31
C LEU A 520 11.71 4.10 -15.14
N CYS A 521 12.15 5.22 -14.57
CA CYS A 521 12.19 6.52 -15.24
C CYS A 521 13.24 6.63 -16.36
N VAL A 522 14.30 5.82 -16.34
CA VAL A 522 15.36 5.86 -17.37
C VAL A 522 15.33 4.71 -18.37
N HIS A 523 14.66 3.58 -18.06
CA HIS A 523 14.65 2.39 -18.92
C HIS A 523 14.25 2.70 -20.38
N PRO A 524 15.01 2.29 -21.40
CA PRO A 524 14.75 2.67 -22.80
C PRO A 524 13.39 2.21 -23.36
N LEU A 525 12.77 1.15 -22.83
CA LEU A 525 11.50 0.61 -23.32
C LEU A 525 10.27 1.31 -22.74
N VAL A 526 10.35 1.87 -21.53
CA VAL A 526 9.29 2.71 -20.95
C VAL A 526 9.21 4.01 -21.77
N LYS A 527 8.03 4.32 -22.30
CA LYS A 527 7.80 5.51 -23.16
C LYS A 527 7.02 6.62 -22.45
N LYS A 528 6.32 6.28 -21.36
CA LYS A 528 5.59 7.22 -20.51
C LYS A 528 5.83 6.96 -19.03
N ILE A 529 5.96 8.02 -18.24
CA ILE A 529 5.78 7.98 -16.78
C ILE A 529 4.47 8.69 -16.41
N THR A 530 3.76 8.18 -15.40
CA THR A 530 2.80 8.96 -14.60
C THR A 530 3.17 8.83 -13.13
N PHE A 531 3.17 9.94 -12.40
CA PHE A 531 3.51 10.02 -10.98
C PHE A 531 2.46 10.85 -10.24
N THR A 532 2.03 10.37 -9.07
CA THR A 532 1.33 11.21 -8.08
C THR A 532 2.08 11.20 -6.74
N GLY A 533 2.24 12.36 -6.12
CA GLY A 533 2.94 12.49 -4.83
C GLY A 533 3.58 13.87 -4.64
N SER A 534 4.54 14.01 -3.73
CA SER A 534 5.10 15.34 -3.40
C SER A 534 5.76 16.05 -4.60
N THR A 535 5.57 17.37 -4.70
CA THR A 535 6.17 18.23 -5.73
C THR A 535 7.69 18.09 -5.82
N ARG A 536 8.38 17.91 -4.68
CA ARG A 536 9.83 17.66 -4.63
C ARG A 536 10.23 16.42 -5.43
N VAL A 537 9.48 15.32 -5.30
CA VAL A 537 9.75 14.07 -6.04
C VAL A 537 9.28 14.20 -7.49
N GLY A 538 8.17 14.90 -7.76
CA GLY A 538 7.72 15.21 -9.12
C GLY A 538 8.79 15.92 -9.97
N LYS A 539 9.50 16.91 -9.39
CA LYS A 539 10.63 17.60 -10.04
C LYS A 539 11.79 16.65 -10.37
N LEU A 540 12.11 15.69 -9.48
CA LEU A 540 13.12 14.65 -9.74
C LEU A 540 12.67 13.71 -10.87
N VAL A 541 11.43 13.20 -10.81
CA VAL A 541 10.86 12.35 -11.87
C VAL A 541 10.86 13.04 -13.23
N ALA A 542 10.53 14.34 -13.29
CA ALA A 542 10.63 15.13 -14.53
C ALA A 542 12.06 15.18 -15.08
N GLY A 543 13.06 15.46 -14.23
CA GLY A 543 14.47 15.48 -14.63
C GLY A 543 14.99 14.12 -15.11
N LEU A 544 14.52 13.03 -14.51
CA LEU A 544 14.83 11.66 -14.96
C LEU A 544 14.17 11.32 -16.30
N CYS A 545 12.90 11.71 -16.50
CA CYS A 545 12.20 11.55 -17.78
C CYS A 545 12.89 12.32 -18.92
N ALA A 546 13.42 13.51 -18.64
CA ALA A 546 14.11 14.35 -19.61
C ALA A 546 15.35 13.66 -20.22
N LYS A 547 16.06 12.80 -19.46
CA LYS A 547 17.20 11.99 -19.97
C LYS A 547 16.86 11.19 -21.23
N ASN A 548 15.59 10.83 -21.43
CA ASN A 548 15.10 10.03 -22.55
C ASN A 548 13.85 10.63 -23.23
N LEU A 549 13.59 11.94 -23.04
CA LEU A 549 12.42 12.66 -23.56
C LEU A 549 11.07 11.92 -23.37
N LYS A 550 10.89 11.22 -22.25
CA LYS A 550 9.68 10.43 -21.99
C LYS A 550 8.48 11.35 -21.74
N LYS A 551 7.31 11.01 -22.27
CA LYS A 551 6.07 11.73 -21.95
C LYS A 551 5.77 11.53 -20.47
N CYS A 552 5.56 12.61 -19.73
CA CYS A 552 5.32 12.56 -18.28
C CYS A 552 3.98 13.20 -17.94
N THR A 553 3.29 12.64 -16.95
CA THR A 553 2.10 13.26 -16.31
C THR A 553 2.36 13.28 -14.81
N LEU A 554 2.22 14.45 -14.20
CA LEU A 554 2.51 14.68 -12.79
C LEU A 554 1.28 15.26 -12.11
N GLU A 555 0.86 14.63 -11.00
CA GLU A 555 -0.13 15.20 -10.08
C GLU A 555 0.52 15.37 -8.71
N LEU A 556 0.70 16.62 -8.28
CA LEU A 556 1.60 16.96 -7.19
C LEU A 556 0.85 17.57 -5.99
N GLY A 557 1.58 18.12 -5.02
CA GLY A 557 0.98 18.68 -3.80
C GLY A 557 0.10 19.90 -4.07
N GLY A 558 -0.85 20.17 -3.18
CA GLY A 558 -1.74 21.32 -3.25
C GLY A 558 -1.88 22.02 -1.89
N ASN A 559 -1.76 23.35 -1.85
CA ASN A 559 -2.12 24.15 -0.68
C ASN A 559 -3.49 24.81 -0.90
N CYS A 560 -4.50 23.96 -1.13
CA CYS A 560 -5.76 24.34 -1.76
C CYS A 560 -6.53 25.37 -0.91
N PRO A 561 -6.84 26.57 -1.46
CA PRO A 561 -7.61 27.59 -0.77
C PRO A 561 -9.11 27.28 -0.84
N PHE A 562 -9.84 27.60 0.23
CA PHE A 562 -11.30 27.49 0.29
C PHE A 562 -11.85 28.83 0.79
N ILE A 563 -12.64 29.50 -0.04
CA ILE A 563 -13.05 30.90 0.16
C ILE A 563 -14.55 30.96 0.43
N VAL A 564 -14.96 31.60 1.52
CA VAL A 564 -16.35 31.80 1.92
C VAL A 564 -16.63 33.30 2.00
N PHE A 565 -17.52 33.78 1.14
CA PHE A 565 -17.97 35.18 1.10
C PHE A 565 -19.19 35.42 2.00
N ASP A 566 -19.47 36.68 2.36
CA ASP A 566 -20.58 37.04 3.25
C ASP A 566 -21.97 36.62 2.72
N ASP A 567 -22.13 36.48 1.40
CA ASP A 567 -23.37 36.01 0.76
C ASP A 567 -23.42 34.49 0.50
N ALA A 568 -22.47 33.72 1.03
CA ALA A 568 -22.45 32.27 0.90
C ALA A 568 -23.64 31.59 1.59
N ASP A 569 -23.83 30.30 1.30
CA ASP A 569 -24.58 29.43 2.20
C ASP A 569 -23.62 28.84 3.24
N LEU A 570 -23.61 29.39 4.46
CA LEU A 570 -22.60 29.06 5.48
C LEU A 570 -22.71 27.60 5.95
N GLU A 571 -23.94 27.07 6.03
CA GLU A 571 -24.20 25.71 6.52
C GLU A 571 -23.79 24.65 5.48
N GLU A 572 -24.09 24.89 4.20
CA GLU A 572 -23.57 24.07 3.09
C GLU A 572 -22.05 24.20 2.95
N ALA A 573 -21.51 25.42 2.97
CA ALA A 573 -20.07 25.66 2.87
C ALA A 573 -19.28 24.99 4.02
N ALA A 574 -19.78 25.02 5.25
CA ALA A 574 -19.14 24.35 6.39
C ALA A 574 -19.29 22.81 6.29
N THR A 575 -20.36 22.30 5.70
CA THR A 575 -20.56 20.86 5.43
C THR A 575 -19.61 20.37 4.34
N GLN A 576 -19.52 21.08 3.22
CA GLN A 576 -18.60 20.80 2.11
C GLN A 576 -17.13 20.92 2.54
N PHE A 577 -16.79 21.93 3.35
CA PHE A 577 -15.45 22.05 3.95
C PHE A 577 -15.13 20.85 4.83
N ALA A 578 -16.02 20.46 5.74
CA ALA A 578 -15.80 19.33 6.65
C ALA A 578 -15.59 18.01 5.88
N ALA A 579 -16.41 17.74 4.86
CA ALA A 579 -16.27 16.56 3.99
C ALA A 579 -14.95 16.56 3.19
N LEU A 580 -14.45 17.72 2.80
CA LEU A 580 -13.18 17.87 2.07
C LEU A 580 -11.94 17.85 2.97
N LYS A 581 -12.05 18.41 4.19
CA LYS A 581 -10.92 18.61 5.12
C LYS A 581 -10.63 17.39 5.99
N TRP A 582 -11.66 16.67 6.45
CA TRP A 582 -11.49 15.61 7.43
C TRP A 582 -11.43 14.20 6.82
N ARG A 583 -11.93 14.04 5.58
CA ARG A 583 -11.76 12.80 4.79
C ARG A 583 -10.30 12.38 4.75
N ASN A 584 -10.04 11.12 5.00
CA ASN A 584 -8.72 10.50 5.04
C ASN A 584 -7.76 11.19 6.03
N ALA A 585 -8.29 11.71 7.15
CA ALA A 585 -7.57 12.59 8.08
C ALA A 585 -6.89 13.80 7.40
N GLY A 586 -7.49 14.34 6.33
CA GLY A 586 -6.96 15.46 5.54
C GLY A 586 -5.85 15.10 4.55
N GLN A 587 -5.60 13.81 4.32
CA GLN A 587 -4.52 13.31 3.46
C GLN A 587 -4.97 13.21 1.98
N ALA A 588 -5.41 14.32 1.39
CA ALA A 588 -5.69 14.41 -0.05
C ALA A 588 -5.04 15.66 -0.65
N CYS A 589 -4.44 15.57 -1.82
CA CYS A 589 -3.77 16.71 -2.47
C CYS A 589 -4.74 17.87 -2.77
N ILE A 590 -6.03 17.56 -2.95
CA ILE A 590 -7.12 18.53 -3.14
C ILE A 590 -7.74 19.04 -1.83
N THR A 591 -7.32 18.54 -0.66
CA THR A 591 -7.91 18.95 0.63
C THR A 591 -7.69 20.45 0.85
N ALA A 592 -8.78 21.15 1.18
CA ALA A 592 -8.72 22.54 1.62
C ALA A 592 -7.79 22.67 2.83
N ASN A 593 -6.80 23.54 2.72
CA ASN A 593 -5.76 23.70 3.75
C ASN A 593 -5.72 25.14 4.29
N ARG A 594 -6.05 26.12 3.44
CA ARG A 594 -6.16 27.54 3.79
C ARG A 594 -7.62 27.95 3.66
N LEU A 595 -8.31 28.11 4.78
CA LEU A 595 -9.73 28.48 4.83
C LEU A 595 -9.84 29.99 4.98
N TYR A 596 -10.20 30.67 3.90
CA TYR A 596 -10.42 32.11 3.84
C TYR A 596 -11.90 32.39 4.08
N VAL A 597 -12.24 33.18 5.09
CA VAL A 597 -13.63 33.53 5.41
C VAL A 597 -13.77 35.04 5.56
N GLN A 598 -14.78 35.61 4.90
CA GLN A 598 -14.99 37.05 4.89
C GLN A 598 -15.36 37.58 6.28
N SER A 599 -14.97 38.82 6.57
CA SER A 599 -14.97 39.39 7.91
C SER A 599 -16.34 39.45 8.58
N GLY A 600 -17.43 39.60 7.81
CA GLY A 600 -18.81 39.66 8.29
C GLY A 600 -19.39 38.30 8.72
N VAL A 601 -18.91 37.19 8.15
CA VAL A 601 -19.38 35.82 8.48
C VAL A 601 -18.35 34.96 9.22
N TYR A 602 -17.12 35.43 9.42
CA TYR A 602 -16.01 34.70 10.03
C TYR A 602 -16.34 33.97 11.33
N ASP A 603 -16.94 34.67 12.29
CA ASP A 603 -17.14 34.14 13.64
C ASP A 603 -18.28 33.10 13.70
N GLU A 604 -19.34 33.30 12.91
CA GLU A 604 -20.45 32.34 12.79
C GLU A 604 -20.05 31.11 11.95
N PHE A 605 -19.31 31.28 10.85
CA PHE A 605 -18.77 30.16 10.09
C PHE A 605 -17.80 29.32 10.92
N THR A 606 -16.94 29.98 11.71
CA THR A 606 -16.06 29.31 12.68
C THR A 606 -16.86 28.48 13.69
N ARG A 607 -17.94 29.05 14.25
CA ARG A 607 -18.84 28.34 15.18
C ARG A 607 -19.47 27.10 14.53
N LEU A 608 -20.04 27.24 13.34
CA LEU A 608 -20.64 26.14 12.58
C LEU A 608 -19.61 25.03 12.26
N LEU A 609 -18.41 25.41 11.83
CA LEU A 609 -17.35 24.45 11.51
C LEU A 609 -16.85 23.70 12.76
N VAL A 610 -16.68 24.38 13.90
CA VAL A 610 -16.34 23.72 15.18
C VAL A 610 -17.46 22.75 15.60
N GLU A 611 -18.72 23.15 15.48
CA GLU A 611 -19.88 22.31 15.84
C GLU A 611 -20.07 21.09 14.91
N LYS A 612 -19.67 21.18 13.63
CA LYS A 612 -19.63 20.04 12.71
C LYS A 612 -18.44 19.12 12.99
N THR A 613 -17.27 19.69 13.27
CA THR A 613 -16.02 18.96 13.42
C THR A 613 -15.94 18.21 14.76
N SER A 614 -16.53 18.75 15.84
CA SER A 614 -16.59 18.09 17.15
C SER A 614 -17.49 16.84 17.19
N LYS A 615 -18.26 16.57 16.12
CA LYS A 615 -19.08 15.36 15.96
C LYS A 615 -18.29 14.19 15.33
N LEU A 616 -17.05 14.41 14.90
CA LEU A 616 -16.18 13.37 14.36
C LEU A 616 -15.74 12.38 15.44
N LYS A 617 -15.65 11.11 15.06
CA LYS A 617 -15.14 10.02 15.90
C LYS A 617 -13.81 9.56 15.33
N VAL A 618 -12.72 9.98 15.96
CA VAL A 618 -11.39 9.40 15.75
C VAL A 618 -11.44 7.90 16.09
N GLY A 619 -10.60 7.09 15.46
CA GLY A 619 -10.47 5.67 15.82
C GLY A 619 -9.81 4.84 14.74
N HIS A 620 -9.59 3.55 15.04
CA HIS A 620 -9.10 2.58 14.07
C HIS A 620 -10.14 2.40 12.95
N GLY A 621 -9.75 2.51 11.67
CA GLY A 621 -10.70 2.59 10.56
C GLY A 621 -11.67 1.40 10.39
N ALA A 622 -11.32 0.24 10.94
CA ALA A 622 -12.15 -0.98 10.94
C ALA A 622 -13.22 -0.99 12.07
N VAL A 623 -13.17 -0.06 13.03
CA VAL A 623 -14.15 0.01 14.12
C VAL A 623 -15.45 0.65 13.63
N HIS A 624 -16.57 -0.04 13.85
CA HIS A 624 -17.88 0.43 13.41
C HIS A 624 -18.25 1.78 14.05
N GLY A 625 -18.47 2.79 13.21
CA GLY A 625 -18.87 4.14 13.64
C GLY A 625 -17.70 5.11 13.83
N THR A 626 -16.46 4.70 13.59
CA THR A 626 -15.33 5.62 13.36
C THR A 626 -15.59 6.47 12.11
N THR A 627 -15.34 7.77 12.19
CA THR A 627 -15.54 8.72 11.07
C THR A 627 -14.27 9.49 10.68
N MET A 628 -13.16 9.31 11.41
CA MET A 628 -11.84 9.76 10.99
C MET A 628 -10.79 8.74 11.45
N GLY A 629 -9.93 8.31 10.53
CA GLY A 629 -8.85 7.36 10.80
C GLY A 629 -7.59 8.01 11.40
N PRO A 630 -6.50 7.26 11.53
CA PRO A 630 -5.17 7.80 11.77
C PRO A 630 -4.65 8.56 10.54
N VAL A 631 -3.54 9.29 10.73
CA VAL A 631 -2.65 9.70 9.64
C VAL A 631 -1.86 8.46 9.20
N THR A 632 -1.73 8.20 7.90
CA THR A 632 -1.13 6.94 7.38
C THR A 632 0.36 6.81 7.71
N THR A 633 1.07 7.90 8.01
CA THR A 633 2.52 7.86 8.34
C THR A 633 2.91 8.80 9.48
N PRO A 634 3.84 8.41 10.38
CA PRO A 634 4.16 9.18 11.60
C PRO A 634 4.80 10.55 11.28
N ARG A 635 5.64 10.62 10.25
CA ARG A 635 6.18 11.88 9.67
C ARG A 635 5.10 12.92 9.28
N GLY A 636 3.86 12.48 9.04
CA GLY A 636 2.72 13.36 8.79
C GLY A 636 2.20 14.03 10.06
N LEU A 637 2.22 13.33 11.19
CA LEU A 637 1.91 13.89 12.50
C LEU A 637 2.96 14.94 12.91
N GLU A 638 4.25 14.59 12.84
CA GLU A 638 5.37 15.47 13.19
C GLU A 638 5.27 16.83 12.47
N LYS A 639 4.95 16.81 11.17
CA LYS A 639 4.72 18.02 10.37
C LYS A 639 3.48 18.80 10.82
N ALA A 640 2.38 18.10 11.13
CA ALA A 640 1.14 18.73 11.59
C ALA A 640 1.31 19.43 12.95
N GLU A 641 2.02 18.79 13.89
CA GLU A 641 2.40 19.39 15.17
C GLU A 641 3.28 20.62 14.98
N GLN A 642 4.31 20.54 14.13
CA GLN A 642 5.21 21.65 13.84
C GLN A 642 4.45 22.87 13.28
N GLN A 643 3.53 22.65 12.34
CA GLN A 643 2.74 23.72 11.74
C GLN A 643 1.71 24.32 12.70
N ALA A 644 1.06 23.50 13.54
CA ALA A 644 0.16 24.00 14.58
C ALA A 644 0.91 24.79 15.67
N ALA A 645 2.09 24.32 16.08
CA ALA A 645 2.94 25.01 17.05
C ALA A 645 3.50 26.33 16.52
N ASP A 646 3.88 26.40 15.23
CA ASP A 646 4.25 27.65 14.56
C ASP A 646 3.10 28.66 14.56
N ALA A 647 1.91 28.26 14.09
CA ALA A 647 0.74 29.13 14.05
C ALA A 647 0.41 29.72 15.44
N VAL A 648 0.40 28.90 16.48
CA VAL A 648 0.15 29.34 17.87
C VAL A 648 1.27 30.27 18.37
N LYS A 649 2.54 29.97 18.08
CA LYS A 649 3.69 30.84 18.40
C LYS A 649 3.59 32.21 17.70
N GLN A 650 3.01 32.27 16.50
CA GLN A 650 2.76 33.49 15.75
C GLN A 650 1.41 34.17 16.09
N GLY A 651 0.67 33.67 17.09
CA GLY A 651 -0.53 34.32 17.64
C GLY A 651 -1.88 33.74 17.21
N ALA A 652 -1.91 32.66 16.41
CA ALA A 652 -3.14 31.94 16.13
C ALA A 652 -3.71 31.27 17.40
N LYS A 653 -5.03 31.05 17.43
CA LYS A 653 -5.75 30.47 18.56
C LYS A 653 -6.33 29.11 18.19
N LEU A 654 -5.97 28.07 18.93
CA LEU A 654 -6.65 26.78 18.91
C LEU A 654 -8.09 26.98 19.41
N VAL A 655 -9.08 26.61 18.60
CA VAL A 655 -10.52 26.64 18.95
C VAL A 655 -11.16 25.26 18.95
N LEU A 656 -10.49 24.26 18.36
CA LEU A 656 -10.81 22.83 18.49
C LEU A 656 -9.51 22.03 18.36
N GLY A 657 -9.45 20.86 19.01
CA GLY A 657 -8.28 19.98 19.02
C GLY A 657 -7.11 20.52 19.84
N THR A 658 -6.04 19.74 19.91
CA THR A 658 -4.84 20.03 20.71
C THR A 658 -3.69 20.64 19.91
N GLY A 659 -3.74 20.56 18.58
CA GLY A 659 -2.59 20.80 17.71
C GLY A 659 -1.45 19.78 17.90
N LYS A 660 -1.74 18.62 18.52
CA LYS A 660 -0.75 17.60 18.86
C LYS A 660 -1.19 16.20 18.47
N ALA A 661 -0.22 15.36 18.16
CA ALA A 661 -0.41 13.93 18.01
C ALA A 661 -0.84 13.31 19.35
N HIS A 662 -1.56 12.18 19.27
CA HIS A 662 -1.81 11.36 20.44
C HIS A 662 -0.52 10.67 20.85
N ALA A 663 -0.08 10.89 22.09
CA ALA A 663 1.03 10.14 22.66
C ALA A 663 0.68 8.64 22.72
N LYS A 664 1.68 7.75 22.60
CA LYS A 664 1.48 6.28 22.65
C LYS A 664 1.10 5.77 24.06
N ALA A 665 -0.03 6.22 24.60
CA ALA A 665 -0.54 5.80 25.91
C ALA A 665 -2.06 6.02 26.09
N LYS A 666 -2.77 4.94 26.42
CA LYS A 666 -3.98 4.91 27.27
C LYS A 666 -5.18 5.85 26.93
N ALA A 667 -5.62 5.80 25.68
CA ALA A 667 -7.00 5.44 25.34
C ALA A 667 -8.12 5.84 26.34
N ASP A 668 -8.62 7.06 26.19
CA ASP A 668 -9.86 7.56 26.79
C ASP A 668 -11.08 6.73 26.33
N GLU A 669 -11.99 6.41 27.25
CA GLU A 669 -13.18 5.58 26.92
C GLU A 669 -14.21 6.29 26.02
N GLY A 670 -14.01 7.59 25.74
CA GLY A 670 -14.79 8.37 24.77
C GLY A 670 -14.18 8.49 23.37
N SER A 671 -12.90 8.17 23.17
CA SER A 671 -12.20 8.43 21.89
C SER A 671 -12.31 7.30 20.85
N GLY A 672 -13.04 6.22 21.17
CA GLY A 672 -13.18 5.06 20.28
C GLY A 672 -11.91 4.21 20.09
N LEU A 673 -10.75 4.66 20.60
CA LEU A 673 -9.45 4.04 20.34
C LEU A 673 -9.22 2.71 21.06
N GLY A 674 -9.89 2.46 22.19
CA GLY A 674 -9.77 1.21 22.93
C GLY A 674 -8.43 1.05 23.67
N LYS A 675 -8.44 0.30 24.79
CA LYS A 675 -7.32 0.28 25.74
C LYS A 675 -6.04 -0.35 25.18
N GLY A 676 -5.12 0.49 24.69
CA GLY A 676 -3.75 0.12 24.34
C GLY A 676 -3.38 0.17 22.85
N VAL A 677 -4.16 0.87 22.01
CA VAL A 677 -3.84 1.03 20.58
C VAL A 677 -2.70 2.05 20.37
N GLY A 678 -1.73 1.70 19.51
CA GLY A 678 -0.48 2.48 19.30
C GLY A 678 -0.40 3.32 18.02
N GLY A 679 -1.49 3.35 17.23
CA GLY A 679 -1.55 3.97 15.90
C GLY A 679 -1.39 5.49 15.85
N TYR A 680 -1.36 6.02 14.63
CA TYR A 680 -0.90 7.37 14.31
C TYR A 680 -2.02 8.43 14.37
N PHE A 681 -2.56 8.69 15.55
CA PHE A 681 -3.75 9.53 15.74
C PHE A 681 -3.46 11.01 16.08
N MET A 682 -4.39 11.88 15.70
CA MET A 682 -4.43 13.32 15.99
C MET A 682 -5.88 13.80 15.99
N ASP A 683 -6.27 14.65 16.94
CA ASP A 683 -7.60 15.24 16.97
C ASP A 683 -7.79 16.28 15.85
N PRO A 684 -9.00 16.36 15.25
CA PRO A 684 -9.28 17.33 14.20
C PRO A 684 -9.17 18.76 14.75
N THR A 685 -8.10 19.44 14.36
CA THR A 685 -7.65 20.69 14.98
C THR A 685 -8.05 21.89 14.13
N ILE A 686 -8.58 22.94 14.77
CA ILE A 686 -8.96 24.20 14.12
C ILE A 686 -8.23 25.38 14.78
N LEU A 687 -7.58 26.19 13.95
CA LEU A 687 -6.84 27.40 14.31
C LEU A 687 -7.53 28.64 13.72
N THR A 688 -7.72 29.68 14.53
CA THR A 688 -8.24 30.99 14.11
C THR A 688 -7.18 32.08 14.26
N GLY A 689 -7.35 33.21 13.56
CA GLY A 689 -6.37 34.30 13.53
C GLY A 689 -5.13 34.00 12.68
N MET A 690 -5.28 33.20 11.62
CA MET A 690 -4.17 32.81 10.74
C MET A 690 -3.71 33.97 9.84
N THR A 691 -2.39 34.04 9.57
CA THR A 691 -1.75 35.06 8.71
C THR A 691 -0.85 34.43 7.63
N GLN A 692 -0.46 35.20 6.61
CA GLN A 692 0.40 34.71 5.50
C GLN A 692 1.88 34.48 5.90
N ASP A 693 2.24 34.67 7.17
CA ASP A 693 3.59 34.44 7.71
C ASP A 693 3.70 33.10 8.48
N MET A 694 2.56 32.47 8.78
CA MET A 694 2.48 31.13 9.40
C MET A 694 2.71 30.03 8.35
N LEU A 695 3.41 28.95 8.70
CA LEU A 695 3.86 27.91 7.76
C LEU A 695 2.72 27.32 6.90
N MET A 696 1.52 27.12 7.48
CA MET A 696 0.35 26.59 6.77
C MET A 696 -0.09 27.44 5.55
N SER A 697 0.24 28.74 5.53
CA SER A 697 -0.06 29.61 4.38
C SER A 697 0.75 29.25 3.13
N ARG A 698 1.91 28.60 3.29
CA ARG A 698 2.86 28.28 2.21
C ARG A 698 3.00 26.77 1.98
N GLU A 699 2.82 25.97 3.03
CA GLU A 699 2.95 24.52 2.98
C GLU A 699 1.63 23.74 3.12
N GLU A 700 1.42 22.77 2.23
CA GLU A 700 0.42 21.69 2.36
C GLU A 700 0.60 20.91 3.68
N THR A 701 -0.42 20.89 4.55
CA THR A 701 -0.34 20.23 5.87
C THR A 701 -0.54 18.72 5.79
N PHE A 702 -1.42 18.25 4.90
CA PHE A 702 -1.68 16.82 4.64
C PHE A 702 -2.05 15.98 5.89
N ALA A 703 -2.75 16.60 6.83
CA ALA A 703 -3.11 16.06 8.15
C ALA A 703 -4.36 16.81 8.70
N PRO A 704 -4.96 16.37 9.82
CA PRO A 704 -6.24 16.91 10.29
C PRO A 704 -6.06 18.21 11.11
N VAL A 705 -5.46 19.23 10.49
CA VAL A 705 -5.31 20.60 11.02
C VAL A 705 -5.82 21.60 10.00
N ALA A 706 -6.72 22.50 10.39
CA ALA A 706 -7.31 23.54 9.53
C ALA A 706 -7.04 24.95 10.09
N GLY A 707 -6.60 25.87 9.24
CA GLY A 707 -6.36 27.26 9.60
C GLY A 707 -7.35 28.22 8.94
N ILE A 708 -8.02 29.05 9.75
CA ILE A 708 -9.04 30.03 9.33
C ILE A 708 -8.45 31.46 9.29
N PHE A 709 -8.35 32.00 8.09
CA PHE A 709 -7.84 33.33 7.74
C PHE A 709 -9.03 34.29 7.54
N LYS A 710 -9.03 35.47 8.18
CA LYS A 710 -10.05 36.52 7.94
C LYS A 710 -9.60 37.39 6.77
N PHE A 711 -10.50 37.67 5.82
CA PHE A 711 -10.28 38.64 4.73
C PHE A 711 -11.41 39.66 4.66
N GLU A 712 -11.16 40.82 4.07
CA GLU A 712 -12.15 41.89 3.91
C GLU A 712 -12.70 41.96 2.48
N THR A 713 -11.85 41.83 1.43
CA THR A 713 -12.26 41.99 0.02
C THR A 713 -12.01 40.78 -0.88
N GLU A 714 -12.70 40.75 -2.01
CA GLU A 714 -12.59 39.68 -3.02
C GLU A 714 -11.19 39.63 -3.66
N GLU A 715 -10.60 40.79 -3.91
CA GLU A 715 -9.25 40.95 -4.46
C GLU A 715 -8.18 40.47 -3.48
N GLU A 716 -8.38 40.69 -2.18
CA GLU A 716 -7.50 40.18 -1.12
C GLU A 716 -7.57 38.66 -1.02
N ALA A 717 -8.77 38.08 -1.00
CA ALA A 717 -8.98 36.63 -0.97
C ALA A 717 -8.33 35.94 -2.18
N VAL A 718 -8.53 36.47 -3.40
CA VAL A 718 -7.89 35.94 -4.63
C VAL A 718 -6.37 36.08 -4.56
N LYS A 719 -5.85 37.24 -4.14
CA LYS A 719 -4.41 37.47 -4.02
C LYS A 719 -3.76 36.44 -3.09
N TRP A 720 -4.31 36.23 -1.90
CA TRP A 720 -3.77 35.23 -0.96
C TRP A 720 -3.99 33.79 -1.42
N ALA A 721 -5.14 33.48 -2.03
CA ALA A 721 -5.39 32.16 -2.62
C ALA A 721 -4.33 31.80 -3.67
N ASN A 722 -3.92 32.77 -4.50
CA ASN A 722 -2.92 32.60 -5.55
C ASN A 722 -1.45 32.68 -5.08
N ASP A 723 -1.18 33.26 -3.90
CA ASP A 723 0.16 33.41 -3.31
C ASP A 723 0.75 32.08 -2.81
N THR A 724 1.03 31.20 -3.76
CA THR A 724 1.65 29.89 -3.57
C THR A 724 2.20 29.37 -4.91
N SER A 725 3.25 28.55 -4.87
CA SER A 725 3.76 27.85 -6.06
C SER A 725 2.85 26.70 -6.51
N MET A 726 1.84 26.34 -5.72
CA MET A 726 0.88 25.28 -6.00
C MET A 726 -0.37 25.82 -6.74
N GLY A 727 -1.08 24.94 -7.43
CA GLY A 727 -2.25 25.26 -8.24
C GLY A 727 -3.07 24.02 -8.59
N LEU A 728 -3.34 23.15 -7.61
CA LEU A 728 -4.09 21.90 -7.86
C LEU A 728 -5.61 22.14 -7.89
N ALA A 729 -6.18 22.52 -6.75
CA ALA A 729 -7.59 22.85 -6.62
C ALA A 729 -7.79 24.13 -5.79
N SER A 730 -8.88 24.84 -6.05
CA SER A 730 -9.37 25.98 -5.26
C SER A 730 -10.88 25.91 -5.14
N TYR A 731 -11.45 26.48 -4.08
CA TYR A 731 -12.88 26.40 -3.78
C TYR A 731 -13.45 27.78 -3.42
N ALA A 732 -14.63 28.13 -3.91
CA ALA A 732 -15.29 29.40 -3.65
C ALA A 732 -16.79 29.23 -3.41
N PHE A 733 -17.29 29.84 -2.33
CA PHE A 733 -18.68 29.77 -1.89
C PHE A 733 -19.29 31.17 -1.82
N THR A 734 -20.33 31.42 -2.62
CA THR A 734 -21.00 32.71 -2.80
C THR A 734 -22.29 32.53 -3.60
N LYS A 735 -23.32 33.33 -3.31
CA LYS A 735 -24.58 33.35 -4.07
C LYS A 735 -24.57 34.34 -5.25
N ASN A 736 -23.48 35.10 -5.43
CA ASN A 736 -23.31 36.03 -6.53
C ASN A 736 -22.72 35.34 -7.77
N VAL A 737 -23.47 35.27 -8.87
CA VAL A 737 -23.07 34.58 -10.11
C VAL A 737 -21.87 35.24 -10.80
N ASP A 738 -21.80 36.57 -10.82
CA ASP A 738 -20.66 37.30 -11.41
C ASP A 738 -19.38 37.03 -10.62
N ARG A 739 -19.49 36.88 -9.28
CA ARG A 739 -18.37 36.45 -8.44
C ARG A 739 -17.96 35.02 -8.72
N LEU A 740 -18.90 34.07 -8.88
CA LEU A 740 -18.54 32.69 -9.26
C LEU A 740 -17.74 32.66 -10.57
N TRP A 741 -18.11 33.50 -11.55
CA TRP A 741 -17.35 33.61 -12.80
C TRP A 741 -15.96 34.24 -12.59
N ARG A 742 -15.86 35.35 -11.83
CA ARG A 742 -14.56 35.95 -11.48
C ARG A 742 -13.67 35.01 -10.66
N MET A 743 -14.23 34.15 -9.81
CA MET A 743 -13.45 33.12 -9.09
C MET A 743 -12.98 32.02 -10.04
N LEU A 744 -13.76 31.63 -11.04
CA LEU A 744 -13.36 30.66 -12.06
C LEU A 744 -12.20 31.16 -12.93
N GLU A 745 -12.19 32.46 -13.26
CA GLU A 745 -11.15 33.07 -14.12
C GLU A 745 -9.89 33.51 -13.34
N ASN A 746 -10.04 34.02 -12.11
CA ASN A 746 -8.93 34.63 -11.38
C ASN A 746 -8.21 33.71 -10.37
N LEU A 747 -8.77 32.53 -10.04
CA LEU A 747 -8.09 31.58 -9.13
C LEU A 747 -7.14 30.67 -9.92
N GLU A 748 -5.85 30.74 -9.60
CA GLU A 748 -4.78 30.06 -10.32
C GLU A 748 -4.62 28.58 -9.91
N ALA A 749 -5.67 27.79 -10.10
CA ALA A 749 -5.66 26.34 -9.89
C ALA A 749 -6.28 25.56 -11.04
N GLY A 750 -5.84 24.32 -11.24
CA GLY A 750 -6.28 23.47 -12.35
C GLY A 750 -7.72 22.94 -12.23
N MET A 751 -8.35 23.05 -11.06
CA MET A 751 -9.72 22.62 -10.77
C MET A 751 -10.38 23.62 -9.79
N ILE A 752 -11.50 24.25 -10.19
CA ILE A 752 -12.22 25.20 -9.33
C ILE A 752 -13.56 24.60 -8.87
N GLY A 753 -13.76 24.49 -7.56
CA GLY A 753 -15.03 24.11 -6.94
C GLY A 753 -15.90 25.35 -6.67
N LEU A 754 -17.01 25.49 -7.39
CA LEU A 754 -17.95 26.60 -7.27
C LEU A 754 -19.18 26.14 -6.48
N ASN A 755 -19.34 26.61 -5.24
CA ASN A 755 -20.36 26.13 -4.28
C ASN A 755 -20.36 24.60 -4.05
N THR A 756 -19.22 23.93 -4.24
CA THR A 756 -19.04 22.49 -3.95
C THR A 756 -17.62 22.22 -3.44
N GLY A 757 -17.48 21.33 -2.44
CA GLY A 757 -16.20 20.78 -2.00
C GLY A 757 -15.75 19.57 -2.82
N ASN A 758 -16.64 18.99 -3.62
CA ASN A 758 -16.32 17.89 -4.53
C ASN A 758 -16.27 18.36 -5.99
N SER A 759 -15.07 18.39 -6.56
CA SER A 759 -14.75 18.67 -7.96
C SER A 759 -14.25 17.44 -8.72
N SER A 760 -14.21 16.26 -8.07
CA SER A 760 -13.58 15.05 -8.61
C SER A 760 -14.58 14.15 -9.34
N ALA A 761 -14.40 13.98 -10.65
CA ALA A 761 -15.19 13.09 -11.50
C ALA A 761 -14.29 12.40 -12.55
N ALA A 762 -14.76 11.33 -13.22
CA ALA A 762 -13.98 10.60 -14.22
C ALA A 762 -14.02 11.27 -15.60
N GLU A 763 -15.16 11.88 -15.90
CA GLU A 763 -15.50 12.68 -17.08
C GLU A 763 -14.90 14.10 -17.09
N SER A 764 -14.39 14.57 -15.94
CA SER A 764 -13.77 15.89 -15.78
C SER A 764 -12.24 15.81 -15.81
N PRO A 765 -11.51 16.72 -16.49
CA PRO A 765 -10.04 16.79 -16.48
C PRO A 765 -9.42 17.07 -15.09
N PHE A 766 -9.18 16.01 -14.32
CA PHE A 766 -8.41 16.09 -13.07
C PHE A 766 -6.97 16.51 -13.38
N GLY A 767 -6.51 17.57 -12.71
CA GLY A 767 -5.09 17.80 -12.49
C GLY A 767 -4.67 19.24 -12.26
N GLY A 768 -3.43 19.46 -11.83
CA GLY A 768 -2.93 20.78 -11.44
C GLY A 768 -2.46 21.73 -12.55
N ILE A 769 -2.03 22.92 -12.13
CA ILE A 769 -1.15 23.86 -12.84
C ILE A 769 -0.03 24.33 -11.87
N LYS A 770 0.82 25.30 -12.29
CA LYS A 770 2.00 25.74 -11.53
C LYS A 770 2.88 24.53 -11.13
N GLU A 771 3.36 24.47 -9.88
CA GLU A 771 4.13 23.32 -9.36
C GLU A 771 3.25 22.17 -8.82
N SER A 772 1.92 22.25 -9.01
CA SER A 772 1.02 21.12 -8.72
C SER A 772 0.95 20.09 -9.86
N GLY A 773 1.59 20.33 -11.01
CA GLY A 773 1.79 19.29 -12.02
C GLY A 773 1.57 19.72 -13.47
N TYR A 774 1.59 18.74 -14.37
CA TYR A 774 1.31 18.91 -15.80
C TYR A 774 0.88 17.59 -16.46
N GLY A 775 0.21 17.70 -17.61
CA GLY A 775 -0.71 16.66 -18.08
C GLY A 775 -2.04 16.74 -17.31
N LYS A 776 -2.90 15.73 -17.48
CA LYS A 776 -4.16 15.53 -16.74
C LYS A 776 -4.48 14.04 -16.73
N GLU A 777 -5.17 13.56 -15.71
CA GLU A 777 -5.40 12.11 -15.50
C GLU A 777 -6.84 11.62 -15.73
N SER A 778 -7.78 12.54 -15.94
CA SER A 778 -9.20 12.22 -16.18
C SER A 778 -9.76 12.99 -17.38
N GLY A 779 -11.03 12.76 -17.72
CA GLY A 779 -11.78 13.57 -18.68
C GLY A 779 -11.77 13.10 -20.14
N LYS A 780 -12.84 13.47 -20.84
CA LYS A 780 -13.10 13.12 -22.26
C LYS A 780 -11.94 13.55 -23.16
N ASP A 781 -11.43 12.63 -23.99
CA ASP A 781 -10.34 12.86 -24.95
C ASP A 781 -9.03 13.43 -24.34
N VAL A 782 -8.93 13.50 -23.00
CA VAL A 782 -7.82 14.16 -22.28
C VAL A 782 -6.89 13.11 -21.69
N ALA A 783 -7.34 12.32 -20.72
CA ALA A 783 -6.48 11.33 -20.07
C ALA A 783 -5.93 10.28 -21.04
N VAL A 784 -6.76 9.75 -21.94
CA VAL A 784 -6.30 8.77 -22.95
C VAL A 784 -5.26 9.37 -23.91
N ARG A 785 -5.32 10.68 -24.21
CA ARG A 785 -4.32 11.40 -25.01
C ARG A 785 -2.95 11.48 -24.31
N GLU A 786 -2.92 11.35 -23.00
CA GLU A 786 -1.67 11.25 -22.25
C GLU A 786 -0.94 9.93 -22.47
N TYR A 787 -1.61 8.90 -23.01
CA TYR A 787 -1.07 7.58 -23.37
C TYR A 787 -0.99 7.34 -24.89
N LEU A 788 -1.25 8.36 -25.72
CA LEU A 788 -1.26 8.24 -27.18
C LEU A 788 -0.14 9.07 -27.83
N ILE A 789 0.30 8.62 -29.00
CA ILE A 789 1.07 9.38 -29.99
C ILE A 789 0.20 9.67 -31.21
N GLU A 790 0.47 10.80 -31.87
CA GLU A 790 -0.18 11.17 -33.12
C GLU A 790 0.77 10.96 -34.31
N LYS A 791 0.24 10.43 -35.42
CA LYS A 791 0.98 10.26 -36.69
C LYS A 791 0.18 10.85 -37.84
N THR A 792 0.82 11.73 -38.59
CA THR A 792 0.20 12.44 -39.72
C THR A 792 0.54 11.75 -41.04
N GLY A 793 -0.47 11.20 -41.71
CA GLY A 793 -0.40 10.81 -43.11
C GLY A 793 -0.85 11.95 -44.03
N THR A 794 -0.43 11.92 -45.30
CA THR A 794 -0.96 12.82 -46.33
C THR A 794 -0.96 12.12 -47.68
N PHE A 795 -2.11 12.14 -48.35
CA PHE A 795 -2.26 11.67 -49.73
C PHE A 795 -2.39 12.85 -50.69
N THR A 796 -1.89 12.68 -51.92
CA THR A 796 -2.26 13.52 -53.06
C THR A 796 -3.29 12.73 -53.88
N ILE A 797 -4.43 13.36 -54.19
CA ILE A 797 -5.55 12.75 -54.91
C ILE A 797 -5.46 13.20 -56.38
N SER A 798 -4.96 12.31 -57.23
CA SER A 798 -4.96 12.50 -58.69
C SER A 798 -6.39 12.58 -59.22
N GLY A 799 -6.66 13.51 -60.15
CA GLY A 799 -7.98 13.64 -60.79
C GLY A 799 -9.10 14.17 -59.90
N GLN A 800 -8.77 14.77 -58.75
CA GLN A 800 -9.76 15.46 -57.92
C GLN A 800 -10.35 16.68 -58.64
N TYR A 801 -11.68 16.77 -58.59
CA TYR A 801 -12.51 17.90 -58.99
C TYR A 801 -13.30 18.43 -57.78
#